data_AF-A0A2S8XYH5-F1
#
_entry.id   AF-A0A2S8XYH5-F1
#
_cell.length_a   1.000
_cell.length_b   1.000
_cell.length_c   1.000
_cell.angle_alpha   90.00
_cell.angle_beta   90.00
_cell.angle_gamma   90.00
#
_symmetry.space_group_name_H-M   'P 1'
#
loop_
_entity.id
_entity.type
_entity.pdbx_description
1 polymer ?
#
loop_
_entity_poly.entity_id
_entity_poly.type
_entity_poly.pdbx_seq_one_letter_code
_entity_poly.pdbx_strand_id
1 'polypeptide(L)'
;MQSIQRHITVKAIFLLSKIGAHRASLAFTDKLLRSNVSLSQIRQAVVAANAHNNEASALRYASYAIERYPSNSFGYLEKARILAARGAEDEAIETLQQGPSCSQIYDMLALYRPTRSAKQKPKKTPPKPASLVSSSELEQFFLMAGDDSSWLSIIVEQAQQAIKADPSNLTNFNILARAYNQLNQHQKLIDAINEFPEEVAARLNYRLMLSKAYQMVRDQQAALDVLLAAQVDFPSERKLLMRISDMLRDDAQVARAYSYLCAAQACYPAYGSVKRLSFEIDNFLYDDARNTLLNILNFPREALMKFMPMINRATPFFPDLHEQTQLARNQARELIAAEKGKKGINPDEQVKVAVKCRWLNEAHQVIQRNRSGTQPVSEENQLWLETVVRNLGKARALVETATANEISSHLCGLRNGAIVDIDLNNIDLSKTVEVFIPTVFFAAPNEEKPSYATVREFLSNVYSYLMDRNDLTLVPRHQWNWRNCDPRIPGARVVSYHTNAPLSADHLHIQEVPLAGRCSMDHQGFAGYSSLATIHEPIERASVHFSTDALAENESELRDTYIHNNVSKYSQKAERINYEDDYVFVALQIPTDTVAALAQITGVELVRAVAEHYAGSSTKVRVKRHPYCNSMSVQKTLESLCAAGSIELSDASVHDLIAGAKAVFTVNSGVGLEALLHGRPVIVTGECDYSYAVAAYPRTVDELKACLSGPFVFDQERTQKLLHYYVNSYSMAANDEVAIHNRLATWLT
;
A
#
# COMPACT_ATOMS: atom_id res chain seq x y z
N MET A 1 -35.97 8.86 3.02
CA MET A 1 -35.39 9.91 3.88
C MET A 1 -33.96 9.62 4.28
N GLN A 2 -33.62 8.41 4.76
CA GLN A 2 -32.23 8.11 5.15
C GLN A 2 -31.19 8.15 4.02
N SER A 3 -31.47 7.70 2.79
CA SER A 3 -30.51 7.85 1.68
C SER A 3 -30.25 9.33 1.33
N ILE A 4 -31.29 10.16 1.30
CA ILE A 4 -31.16 11.63 1.14
C ILE A 4 -30.44 12.26 2.34
N GLN A 5 -30.74 11.83 3.57
CA GLN A 5 -30.08 12.31 4.78
C GLN A 5 -28.61 11.89 4.82
N ARG A 6 -28.26 10.69 4.37
CA ARG A 6 -26.89 10.19 4.20
C ARG A 6 -26.17 10.96 3.10
N HIS A 7 -26.80 11.15 1.95
CA HIS A 7 -26.27 11.95 0.84
C HIS A 7 -26.01 13.41 1.25
N ILE A 8 -26.96 14.04 1.94
CA ILE A 8 -26.82 15.40 2.50
C ILE A 8 -25.72 15.43 3.55
N THR A 9 -25.62 14.40 4.40
CA THR A 9 -24.62 14.33 5.46
C THR A 9 -23.22 14.07 4.88
N VAL A 10 -23.07 13.23 3.85
CA VAL A 10 -21.83 13.05 3.09
C VAL A 10 -21.45 14.34 2.36
N LYS A 11 -22.41 15.04 1.73
CA LYS A 11 -22.19 16.37 1.16
C LYS A 11 -21.81 17.41 2.21
N ALA A 12 -22.36 17.34 3.42
CA ALA A 12 -22.00 18.21 4.53
C ALA A 12 -20.59 17.92 5.06
N ILE A 13 -20.24 16.64 5.26
CA ILE A 13 -18.87 16.19 5.59
C ILE A 13 -17.89 16.72 4.54
N PHE A 14 -18.24 16.61 3.25
CA PHE A 14 -17.45 17.14 2.15
C PHE A 14 -17.29 18.66 2.21
N LEU A 15 -18.40 19.42 2.25
CA LEU A 15 -18.37 20.88 2.28
C LEU A 15 -17.57 21.41 3.47
N LEU A 16 -17.79 20.81 4.65
CA LEU A 16 -17.07 21.15 5.88
C LEU A 16 -15.57 20.80 5.78
N SER A 17 -15.22 19.64 5.19
CA SER A 17 -13.83 19.26 4.95
C SER A 17 -13.14 20.16 3.92
N LYS A 18 -13.87 20.65 2.89
CA LYS A 18 -13.37 21.56 1.85
C LYS A 18 -13.04 22.95 2.39
N ILE A 19 -13.83 23.47 3.33
CA ILE A 19 -13.64 24.80 3.92
C ILE A 19 -12.77 24.80 5.19
N GLY A 20 -12.15 23.68 5.54
CA GLY A 20 -11.29 23.57 6.74
C GLY A 20 -12.03 23.39 8.07
N ALA A 21 -13.35 23.18 8.06
CA ALA A 21 -14.17 23.00 9.26
C ALA A 21 -14.14 21.54 9.78
N HIS A 22 -12.93 21.03 10.09
CA HIS A 22 -12.69 19.61 10.36
C HIS A 22 -13.44 19.04 11.58
N ARG A 23 -13.55 19.80 12.67
CA ARG A 23 -14.31 19.37 13.86
C ARG A 23 -15.80 19.20 13.56
N ALA A 24 -16.38 20.09 12.75
CA ALA A 24 -17.76 19.98 12.32
C ALA A 24 -17.96 18.80 11.36
N SER A 25 -17.01 18.58 10.43
CA SER A 25 -17.01 17.41 9.56
C SER A 25 -17.02 16.09 10.35
N LEU A 26 -16.22 16.00 11.43
CA LEU A 26 -16.20 14.83 12.32
C LEU A 26 -17.53 14.66 13.08
N ALA A 27 -18.11 15.74 13.62
CA ALA A 27 -19.40 15.66 14.31
C ALA A 27 -20.55 15.18 13.39
N PHE A 28 -20.57 15.60 12.12
CA PHE A 28 -21.52 15.09 11.12
C PHE A 28 -21.25 13.62 10.76
N THR A 29 -19.99 13.21 10.79
CA THR A 29 -19.57 11.81 10.61
C THR A 29 -20.11 10.92 11.73
N ASP A 30 -19.97 11.34 13.00
CA ASP A 30 -20.51 10.60 14.15
C ASP A 30 -22.04 10.50 14.11
N LYS A 31 -22.70 11.58 13.69
CA LYS A 31 -24.16 11.62 13.50
C LYS A 31 -24.62 10.66 12.39
N LEU A 32 -23.83 10.52 11.32
CA LEU A 32 -24.08 9.57 10.23
C LEU A 32 -24.01 8.13 10.72
N LEU A 33 -22.96 7.80 11.48
CA LEU A 33 -22.70 6.47 12.03
C LEU A 33 -23.79 6.00 13.02
N ARG A 34 -24.48 6.92 13.69
CA ARG A 34 -25.59 6.63 14.64
C ARG A 34 -26.95 6.34 13.99
N SER A 35 -27.09 6.44 12.66
CA SER A 35 -28.40 6.35 11.97
C SER A 35 -28.67 5.01 11.27
N ASN A 36 -29.27 4.04 11.98
CA ASN A 36 -29.74 2.76 11.44
C ASN A 36 -31.28 2.68 11.44
N VAL A 37 -31.94 2.60 10.27
CA VAL A 37 -33.39 2.28 10.16
C VAL A 37 -33.58 0.83 9.72
N SER A 38 -34.53 0.15 10.39
CA SER A 38 -34.87 -1.26 10.18
C SER A 38 -35.86 -1.48 9.01
N LEU A 39 -35.93 -2.70 8.47
CA LEU A 39 -36.86 -3.04 7.38
C LEU A 39 -38.33 -2.84 7.77
N SER A 40 -38.68 -3.09 9.03
CA SER A 40 -40.05 -2.88 9.57
C SER A 40 -40.52 -1.43 9.42
N GLN A 41 -39.64 -0.49 9.78
CA GLN A 41 -39.91 0.94 9.66
C GLN A 41 -40.05 1.40 8.19
N ILE A 42 -39.32 0.76 7.27
CA ILE A 42 -39.47 1.05 5.83
C ILE A 42 -40.81 0.54 5.29
N ARG A 43 -41.26 -0.65 5.73
CA ARG A 43 -42.58 -1.19 5.36
C ARG A 43 -43.71 -0.26 5.79
N GLN A 44 -43.67 0.21 7.03
CA GLN A 44 -44.65 1.18 7.55
C GLN A 44 -44.66 2.48 6.73
N ALA A 45 -43.49 2.97 6.32
CA ALA A 45 -43.38 4.17 5.50
C ALA A 45 -43.97 4.01 4.08
N VAL A 46 -43.83 2.84 3.45
CA VAL A 46 -44.47 2.54 2.16
C VAL A 46 -45.99 2.50 2.32
N VAL A 47 -46.49 1.82 3.35
CA VAL A 47 -47.94 1.73 3.63
C VAL A 47 -48.54 3.11 3.85
N ALA A 48 -47.89 3.96 4.66
CA ALA A 48 -48.34 5.33 4.90
C ALA A 48 -48.31 6.17 3.62
N ALA A 49 -47.28 6.04 2.79
CA ALA A 49 -47.19 6.76 1.52
C ALA A 49 -48.32 6.36 0.54
N ASN A 50 -48.63 5.07 0.46
CA ASN A 50 -49.73 4.56 -0.37
C ASN A 50 -51.10 5.01 0.15
N ALA A 51 -51.32 5.02 1.47
CA ALA A 51 -52.57 5.49 2.09
C ALA A 51 -52.86 6.98 1.80
N HIS A 52 -51.82 7.78 1.51
CA HIS A 52 -51.92 9.18 1.12
C HIS A 52 -51.79 9.43 -0.39
N ASN A 53 -51.87 8.38 -1.23
CA ASN A 53 -51.68 8.46 -2.68
C ASN A 53 -50.37 9.16 -3.10
N ASN A 54 -49.31 9.06 -2.29
CA ASN A 54 -48.00 9.67 -2.55
C ASN A 54 -47.04 8.66 -3.18
N GLU A 55 -47.29 8.34 -4.44
CA GLU A 55 -46.53 7.32 -5.18
C GLU A 55 -45.04 7.63 -5.30
N ALA A 56 -44.66 8.90 -5.43
CA ALA A 56 -43.26 9.31 -5.51
C ALA A 56 -42.49 8.93 -4.23
N SER A 57 -43.15 9.06 -3.08
CA SER A 57 -42.58 8.64 -1.80
C SER A 57 -42.58 7.12 -1.65
N ALA A 58 -43.66 6.43 -2.06
CA ALA A 58 -43.74 4.97 -2.02
C ALA A 58 -42.64 4.31 -2.89
N LEU A 59 -42.43 4.79 -4.12
CA LEU A 59 -41.40 4.32 -5.03
C LEU A 59 -39.99 4.55 -4.46
N ARG A 60 -39.77 5.70 -3.81
CA ARG A 60 -38.51 6.03 -3.13
C ARG A 60 -38.24 5.10 -1.95
N TYR A 61 -39.26 4.77 -1.16
CA TYR A 61 -39.11 3.84 -0.02
C TYR A 61 -38.93 2.39 -0.47
N ALA A 62 -39.62 1.95 -1.52
CA ALA A 62 -39.44 0.61 -2.11
C ALA A 62 -38.03 0.44 -2.69
N SER A 63 -37.51 1.45 -3.41
CA SER A 63 -36.14 1.45 -3.91
C SER A 63 -35.11 1.44 -2.78
N TYR A 64 -35.37 2.17 -1.69
CA TYR A 64 -34.52 2.14 -0.49
C TYR A 64 -34.54 0.77 0.22
N ALA A 65 -35.68 0.05 0.18
CA ALA A 65 -35.78 -1.30 0.71
C ALA A 65 -34.95 -2.30 -0.13
N ILE A 66 -34.96 -2.18 -1.47
CA ILE A 66 -34.13 -2.99 -2.38
C ILE A 66 -32.64 -2.79 -2.07
N GLU A 67 -32.20 -1.54 -1.95
CA GLU A 67 -30.79 -1.21 -1.72
C GLU A 67 -30.27 -1.76 -0.38
N ARG A 68 -31.08 -1.66 0.69
CA ARG A 68 -30.66 -2.03 2.05
C ARG A 68 -30.92 -3.50 2.40
N TYR A 69 -31.94 -4.11 1.79
CA TYR A 69 -32.32 -5.50 2.02
C TYR A 69 -32.52 -6.22 0.67
N PRO A 70 -31.47 -6.35 -0.15
CA PRO A 70 -31.57 -6.86 -1.53
C PRO A 70 -31.98 -8.33 -1.59
N SER A 71 -31.83 -9.08 -0.50
CA SER A 71 -32.31 -10.45 -0.34
C SER A 71 -33.79 -10.54 0.09
N ASN A 72 -34.45 -9.42 0.38
CA ASN A 72 -35.86 -9.36 0.76
C ASN A 72 -36.74 -8.98 -0.44
N SER A 73 -37.79 -9.74 -0.70
CA SER A 73 -38.67 -9.55 -1.86
C SER A 73 -39.51 -8.28 -1.80
N PHE A 74 -39.76 -7.72 -0.61
CA PHE A 74 -40.70 -6.61 -0.39
C PHE A 74 -40.44 -5.40 -1.29
N GLY A 75 -39.19 -4.91 -1.33
CA GLY A 75 -38.86 -3.70 -2.10
C GLY A 75 -39.08 -3.88 -3.60
N TYR A 76 -38.69 -5.04 -4.12
CA TYR A 76 -38.83 -5.38 -5.54
C TYR A 76 -40.30 -5.51 -5.95
N LEU A 77 -41.11 -6.18 -5.14
CA LEU A 77 -42.54 -6.35 -5.38
C LEU A 77 -43.29 -5.02 -5.39
N GLU A 78 -43.04 -4.15 -4.40
CA GLU A 78 -43.71 -2.85 -4.33
C GLU A 78 -43.26 -1.90 -5.45
N LYS A 79 -41.95 -1.86 -5.75
CA LYS A 79 -41.44 -1.05 -6.87
C LYS A 79 -42.05 -1.50 -8.20
N ALA A 80 -42.10 -2.80 -8.45
CA ALA A 80 -42.66 -3.35 -9.68
C ALA A 80 -44.16 -3.05 -9.84
N ARG A 81 -44.96 -3.14 -8.77
CA ARG A 81 -46.38 -2.77 -8.82
C ARG A 81 -46.58 -1.30 -9.16
N ILE A 82 -45.80 -0.40 -8.55
CA ILE A 82 -45.89 1.05 -8.81
C ILE A 82 -45.50 1.37 -10.26
N LEU A 83 -44.47 0.71 -10.79
CA LEU A 83 -44.03 0.89 -12.18
C LEU A 83 -45.07 0.35 -13.19
N ALA A 84 -45.63 -0.84 -12.93
CA ALA A 84 -46.68 -1.41 -13.77
C ALA A 84 -47.95 -0.53 -13.78
N ALA A 85 -48.35 0.03 -12.64
CA ALA A 85 -49.48 0.97 -12.55
C ALA A 85 -49.27 2.26 -13.37
N ARG A 86 -48.02 2.58 -13.72
CA ARG A 86 -47.63 3.72 -14.57
C ARG A 86 -47.50 3.37 -16.05
N GLY A 87 -47.76 2.12 -16.43
CA GLY A 87 -47.56 1.62 -17.81
C GLY A 87 -46.09 1.33 -18.17
N ALA A 88 -45.17 1.31 -17.20
CA ALA A 88 -43.76 0.99 -17.41
C ALA A 88 -43.49 -0.51 -17.14
N GLU A 89 -44.11 -1.38 -17.94
CA GLU A 89 -44.07 -2.83 -17.73
C GLU A 89 -42.67 -3.43 -17.90
N ASP A 90 -41.87 -2.94 -18.85
CA ASP A 90 -40.49 -3.41 -19.05
C ASP A 90 -39.60 -3.11 -17.84
N GLU A 91 -39.76 -1.93 -17.21
CA GLU A 91 -39.03 -1.56 -15.99
C GLU A 91 -39.50 -2.35 -14.77
N ALA A 92 -40.78 -2.73 -14.72
CA ALA A 92 -41.32 -3.61 -13.69
C ALA A 92 -40.72 -5.02 -13.82
N ILE A 93 -40.62 -5.56 -15.04
CA ILE A 93 -39.97 -6.84 -15.32
C ILE A 93 -38.49 -6.80 -14.95
N GLU A 94 -37.76 -5.76 -15.35
CA GLU A 94 -36.34 -5.61 -15.01
C GLU A 94 -36.14 -5.55 -13.48
N THR A 95 -36.98 -4.77 -12.79
CA THR A 95 -36.97 -4.68 -11.33
C THR A 95 -37.19 -6.05 -10.68
N LEU A 96 -38.15 -6.83 -11.14
CA LEU A 96 -38.43 -8.16 -10.59
C LEU A 96 -37.31 -9.17 -10.91
N GLN A 97 -36.67 -9.09 -12.08
CA GLN A 97 -35.53 -9.94 -12.46
C GLN A 97 -34.30 -9.71 -11.57
N GLN A 98 -34.18 -8.51 -11.00
CA GLN A 98 -33.14 -8.17 -10.02
C GLN A 98 -33.47 -8.65 -8.60
N GLY A 99 -34.70 -9.12 -8.35
CA GLY A 99 -35.16 -9.57 -7.04
C GLY A 99 -34.64 -10.94 -6.60
N PRO A 100 -34.77 -11.29 -5.30
CA PRO A 100 -34.38 -12.60 -4.79
C PRO A 100 -35.21 -13.73 -5.41
N SER A 101 -34.60 -14.91 -5.58
CA SER A 101 -35.27 -16.10 -6.10
C SER A 101 -36.27 -16.68 -5.09
N CYS A 102 -37.49 -16.14 -5.09
CA CYS A 102 -38.61 -16.64 -4.27
C CYS A 102 -39.90 -16.71 -5.09
N SER A 103 -40.85 -17.54 -4.64
CA SER A 103 -42.13 -17.76 -5.34
C SER A 103 -42.84 -16.46 -5.67
N GLN A 104 -42.91 -15.53 -4.72
CA GLN A 104 -43.56 -14.22 -4.89
C GLN A 104 -43.02 -13.40 -6.09
N ILE A 105 -41.71 -13.44 -6.34
CA ILE A 105 -41.08 -12.74 -7.46
C ILE A 105 -41.34 -13.48 -8.78
N TYR A 106 -41.28 -14.80 -8.78
CA TYR A 106 -41.58 -15.62 -9.95
C TYR A 106 -43.05 -15.51 -10.39
N ASP A 107 -43.98 -15.51 -9.43
CA ASP A 107 -45.41 -15.33 -9.65
C ASP A 107 -45.69 -13.95 -10.28
N MET A 108 -45.04 -12.90 -9.77
CA MET A 108 -45.13 -11.55 -10.36
C MET A 108 -44.50 -11.48 -11.76
N LEU A 109 -43.36 -12.13 -12.00
CA LEU A 109 -42.72 -12.17 -13.33
C LEU A 109 -43.55 -12.91 -14.39
N ALA A 110 -44.29 -13.94 -13.98
CA ALA A 110 -45.15 -14.72 -14.87
C ALA A 110 -46.32 -13.89 -15.43
N LEU A 111 -46.76 -12.86 -14.69
CA LEU A 111 -47.81 -11.94 -15.13
C LEU A 111 -47.39 -11.03 -16.30
N TYR A 112 -46.08 -10.87 -16.56
CA TYR A 112 -45.56 -9.87 -17.52
C TYR A 112 -44.69 -10.43 -18.67
N ARG A 113 -44.68 -11.74 -18.98
CA ARG A 113 -43.84 -12.29 -20.08
C ARG A 113 -44.62 -12.66 -21.36
N PRO A 114 -44.19 -12.18 -22.55
CA PRO A 114 -44.47 -12.79 -23.85
C PRO A 114 -43.40 -13.84 -24.28
N THR A 115 -43.80 -14.79 -25.13
CA THR A 115 -43.03 -15.96 -25.59
C THR A 115 -41.86 -15.61 -26.56
N ARG A 116 -40.71 -16.30 -26.42
CA ARG A 116 -39.47 -16.10 -27.21
C ARG A 116 -39.05 -17.37 -27.97
N SER A 117 -38.47 -17.21 -29.17
CA SER A 117 -37.72 -18.23 -29.91
C SER A 117 -36.21 -17.93 -29.99
N ALA A 118 -35.44 -19.03 -30.03
CA ALA A 118 -33.98 -19.26 -30.01
C ALA A 118 -33.21 -18.78 -31.28
N LYS A 119 -31.89 -18.79 -31.49
CA LYS A 119 -30.55 -19.00 -30.83
C LYS A 119 -29.51 -18.81 -31.98
N GLN A 120 -28.25 -18.42 -31.71
CA GLN A 120 -26.97 -19.10 -32.11
C GLN A 120 -25.71 -18.18 -32.19
N LYS A 121 -24.54 -18.81 -31.99
CA LYS A 121 -23.10 -18.36 -31.90
C LYS A 121 -22.30 -19.11 -33.01
N PRO A 122 -20.95 -18.97 -33.23
CA PRO A 122 -19.98 -17.87 -33.07
C PRO A 122 -18.98 -17.67 -34.26
N LYS A 123 -18.05 -16.72 -34.05
CA LYS A 123 -16.90 -16.14 -34.80
C LYS A 123 -16.00 -16.98 -35.75
N LYS A 124 -15.42 -16.27 -36.74
CA LYS A 124 -14.10 -16.51 -37.40
C LYS A 124 -13.27 -15.21 -37.40
N THR A 125 -11.94 -15.34 -37.34
CA THR A 125 -10.91 -14.28 -37.26
C THR A 125 -10.62 -13.61 -38.61
N PRO A 126 -10.41 -12.27 -38.69
CA PRO A 126 -9.96 -11.59 -39.90
C PRO A 126 -8.50 -11.06 -39.81
N PRO A 127 -7.89 -10.69 -40.96
CA PRO A 127 -6.49 -10.24 -41.05
C PRO A 127 -6.33 -8.74 -40.72
N LYS A 128 -5.09 -8.24 -40.71
CA LYS A 128 -4.71 -6.84 -40.43
C LYS A 128 -5.56 -5.82 -41.22
N PRO A 129 -6.03 -4.71 -40.60
CA PRO A 129 -7.06 -3.86 -41.19
C PRO A 129 -6.53 -2.89 -42.27
N ALA A 130 -7.32 -2.78 -43.35
CA ALA A 130 -7.36 -1.61 -44.23
C ALA A 130 -8.26 -0.50 -43.62
N SER A 131 -8.07 0.74 -44.05
CA SER A 131 -8.65 1.95 -43.46
C SER A 131 -10.17 2.09 -43.63
N LEU A 132 -10.83 2.40 -42.51
CA LEU A 132 -12.26 2.66 -42.23
C LEU A 132 -12.94 1.50 -41.49
N VAL A 133 -12.69 1.46 -40.18
CA VAL A 133 -13.15 0.42 -39.27
C VAL A 133 -14.41 0.91 -38.54
N SER A 134 -15.50 0.15 -38.58
CA SER A 134 -16.69 0.42 -37.77
C SER A 134 -16.36 0.32 -36.27
N SER A 135 -17.09 1.01 -35.38
CA SER A 135 -16.78 0.96 -33.93
C SER A 135 -16.77 -0.45 -33.34
N SER A 136 -17.57 -1.37 -33.88
CA SER A 136 -17.60 -2.78 -33.46
C SER A 136 -16.34 -3.56 -33.84
N GLU A 137 -15.72 -3.21 -34.96
CA GLU A 137 -14.46 -3.81 -35.42
C GLU A 137 -13.27 -3.21 -34.67
N LEU A 138 -13.30 -1.90 -34.38
CA LEU A 138 -12.26 -1.23 -33.61
C LEU A 138 -12.16 -1.80 -32.19
N GLU A 139 -13.30 -2.08 -31.55
CA GLU A 139 -13.35 -2.74 -30.25
C GLU A 139 -12.75 -4.15 -30.30
N GLN A 140 -13.01 -4.91 -31.38
CA GLN A 140 -12.43 -6.24 -31.57
C GLN A 140 -10.91 -6.17 -31.78
N PHE A 141 -10.42 -5.23 -32.60
CA PHE A 141 -8.99 -5.04 -32.79
C PHE A 141 -8.29 -4.65 -31.49
N PHE A 142 -8.91 -3.77 -30.70
CA PHE A 142 -8.40 -3.42 -29.37
C PHE A 142 -8.30 -4.64 -28.45
N LEU A 143 -9.34 -5.49 -28.42
CA LEU A 143 -9.29 -6.74 -27.64
C LEU A 143 -8.22 -7.72 -28.14
N MET A 144 -7.94 -7.75 -29.44
CA MET A 144 -6.91 -8.61 -30.03
C MET A 144 -5.49 -8.10 -29.81
N ALA A 145 -5.31 -6.78 -29.74
CA ALA A 145 -4.00 -6.16 -29.53
C ALA A 145 -3.39 -6.55 -28.18
N GLY A 146 -4.21 -6.78 -27.15
CA GLY A 146 -3.73 -7.06 -25.80
C GLY A 146 -2.84 -5.92 -25.31
N ASP A 147 -1.55 -6.22 -25.09
CA ASP A 147 -0.53 -5.26 -24.67
C ASP A 147 0.53 -4.98 -25.77
N ASP A 148 0.27 -5.37 -27.04
CA ASP A 148 1.17 -5.09 -28.16
C ASP A 148 1.19 -3.60 -28.52
N SER A 149 2.30 -2.93 -28.23
CA SER A 149 2.46 -1.49 -28.40
C SER A 149 2.31 -1.03 -29.86
N SER A 150 2.71 -1.86 -30.83
CA SER A 150 2.61 -1.52 -32.26
C SER A 150 1.15 -1.50 -32.72
N TRP A 151 0.36 -2.47 -32.28
CA TRP A 151 -1.07 -2.53 -32.56
C TRP A 151 -1.82 -1.41 -31.84
N LEU A 152 -1.49 -1.17 -30.57
CA LEU A 152 -2.10 -0.11 -29.78
C LEU A 152 -1.87 1.27 -30.40
N SER A 153 -0.68 1.56 -30.95
CA SER A 153 -0.42 2.82 -31.67
C SER A 153 -1.31 2.99 -32.90
N ILE A 154 -1.51 1.93 -33.69
CA ILE A 154 -2.43 1.97 -34.85
C ILE A 154 -3.87 2.19 -34.39
N ILE A 155 -4.29 1.52 -33.32
CA ILE A 155 -5.64 1.66 -32.75
C ILE A 155 -5.89 3.08 -32.26
N VAL A 156 -4.89 3.75 -31.67
CA VAL A 156 -4.99 5.16 -31.27
C VAL A 156 -5.32 6.04 -32.48
N GLU A 157 -4.57 5.91 -33.57
CA GLU A 157 -4.79 6.71 -34.79
C GLU A 157 -6.19 6.48 -35.38
N GLN A 158 -6.62 5.22 -35.43
CA GLN A 158 -7.94 4.84 -35.93
C GLN A 158 -9.06 5.36 -35.02
N ALA A 159 -8.90 5.29 -33.69
CA ALA A 159 -9.87 5.80 -32.74
C ALA A 159 -10.02 7.33 -32.84
N GLN A 160 -8.92 8.07 -33.03
CA GLN A 160 -8.96 9.51 -33.26
C GLN A 160 -9.73 9.86 -34.55
N GLN A 161 -9.51 9.11 -35.64
CA GLN A 161 -10.26 9.30 -36.89
C GLN A 161 -11.74 8.96 -36.72
N ALA A 162 -12.05 7.86 -36.02
CA ALA A 162 -13.41 7.42 -35.76
C ALA A 162 -14.19 8.42 -34.88
N ILE A 163 -13.54 9.07 -33.91
CA ILE A 163 -14.14 10.15 -33.11
C ILE A 163 -14.46 11.36 -33.99
N LYS A 164 -13.58 11.74 -34.91
CA LYS A 164 -13.84 12.86 -35.85
C LYS A 164 -15.00 12.56 -36.79
N ALA A 165 -15.11 11.30 -37.23
CA ALA A 165 -16.17 10.86 -38.15
C ALA A 165 -17.53 10.71 -37.46
N ASP A 166 -17.55 10.22 -36.21
CA ASP A 166 -18.74 10.06 -35.39
C ASP A 166 -18.48 10.49 -33.93
N PRO A 167 -18.60 11.80 -33.64
CA PRO A 167 -18.37 12.35 -32.30
C PRO A 167 -19.39 11.89 -31.26
N SER A 168 -20.50 11.27 -31.66
CA SER A 168 -21.53 10.77 -30.75
C SER A 168 -21.20 9.39 -30.17
N ASN A 169 -20.20 8.72 -30.74
CA ASN A 169 -19.91 7.33 -30.42
C ASN A 169 -18.93 7.17 -29.26
N LEU A 170 -19.52 6.91 -28.10
CA LEU A 170 -18.84 6.79 -26.80
C LEU A 170 -17.79 5.66 -26.75
N THR A 171 -17.95 4.62 -27.58
CA THR A 171 -17.03 3.48 -27.64
C THR A 171 -15.66 3.93 -28.17
N ASN A 172 -15.63 4.82 -29.14
CA ASN A 172 -14.38 5.29 -29.74
C ASN A 172 -13.52 6.08 -28.72
N PHE A 173 -14.14 6.93 -27.91
CA PHE A 173 -13.48 7.64 -26.79
C PHE A 173 -12.91 6.67 -25.75
N ASN A 174 -13.66 5.62 -25.41
CA ASN A 174 -13.22 4.62 -24.44
C ASN A 174 -12.00 3.86 -24.95
N ILE A 175 -12.02 3.43 -26.21
CA ILE A 175 -10.90 2.75 -26.86
C ILE A 175 -9.67 3.66 -26.88
N LEU A 176 -9.82 4.92 -27.30
CA LEU A 176 -8.71 5.88 -27.33
C LEU A 176 -8.07 6.05 -25.95
N ALA A 177 -8.89 6.32 -24.92
CA ALA A 177 -8.40 6.52 -23.56
C ALA A 177 -7.70 5.27 -23.00
N ARG A 178 -8.27 4.07 -23.23
CA ARG A 178 -7.68 2.81 -22.77
C ARG A 178 -6.40 2.47 -23.50
N ALA A 179 -6.31 2.73 -24.81
CA ALA A 179 -5.12 2.49 -25.60
C ALA A 179 -3.96 3.40 -25.16
N TYR A 180 -4.20 4.70 -24.94
CA TYR A 180 -3.18 5.58 -24.35
C TYR A 180 -2.73 5.12 -22.97
N ASN A 181 -3.67 4.65 -22.13
CA ASN A 181 -3.34 4.13 -20.82
C ASN A 181 -2.45 2.87 -20.89
N GLN A 182 -2.76 1.91 -21.77
CA GLN A 182 -1.92 0.70 -21.95
C GLN A 182 -0.55 1.01 -22.55
N LEU A 183 -0.44 2.03 -23.40
CA LEU A 183 0.82 2.53 -23.93
C LEU A 183 1.66 3.34 -22.92
N ASN A 184 1.17 3.55 -21.69
CA ASN A 184 1.76 4.45 -20.71
C ASN A 184 1.97 5.89 -21.22
N GLN A 185 1.16 6.33 -22.19
CA GLN A 185 1.21 7.67 -22.76
C GLN A 185 0.34 8.63 -21.93
N HIS A 186 0.73 8.86 -20.68
CA HIS A 186 -0.08 9.57 -19.70
C HIS A 186 -0.37 11.04 -20.07
N GLN A 187 0.59 11.77 -20.64
CA GLN A 187 0.36 13.14 -21.09
C GLN A 187 -0.68 13.18 -22.22
N LYS A 188 -0.55 12.33 -23.24
CA LYS A 188 -1.52 12.25 -24.34
C LYS A 188 -2.92 11.83 -23.86
N LEU A 189 -2.99 10.98 -22.84
CA LEU A 189 -4.26 10.62 -22.21
C LEU A 189 -4.92 11.82 -21.51
N ILE A 190 -4.12 12.64 -20.80
CA ILE A 190 -4.60 13.88 -20.17
C ILE A 190 -5.14 14.83 -21.24
N ASP A 191 -4.33 15.10 -22.27
CA ASP A 191 -4.69 16.01 -23.36
C ASP A 191 -5.98 15.53 -24.05
N ALA A 192 -6.06 14.24 -24.38
CA ALA A 192 -7.23 13.66 -25.02
C ALA A 192 -8.50 13.79 -24.16
N ILE A 193 -8.46 13.41 -22.87
CA ILE A 193 -9.66 13.49 -22.01
C ILE A 193 -10.11 14.95 -21.81
N ASN A 194 -9.17 15.90 -21.72
CA ASN A 194 -9.50 17.32 -21.60
C ASN A 194 -10.12 17.91 -22.87
N GLU A 195 -9.86 17.31 -24.04
CA GLU A 195 -10.48 17.66 -25.32
C GLU A 195 -11.83 16.97 -25.57
N PHE A 196 -12.19 15.94 -24.79
CA PHE A 196 -13.47 15.26 -24.96
C PHE A 196 -14.65 16.20 -24.65
N PRO A 197 -15.82 16.02 -25.30
CA PRO A 197 -17.03 16.75 -24.93
C PRO A 197 -17.34 16.58 -23.43
N GLU A 198 -17.83 17.63 -22.77
CA GLU A 198 -18.04 17.64 -21.31
C GLU A 198 -18.91 16.47 -20.83
N GLU A 199 -19.97 16.15 -21.59
CA GLU A 199 -20.87 15.01 -21.34
C GLU A 199 -20.19 13.63 -21.38
N VAL A 200 -19.06 13.53 -22.10
CA VAL A 200 -18.21 12.35 -22.15
C VAL A 200 -17.20 12.41 -21.00
N ALA A 201 -16.42 13.49 -20.91
CA ALA A 201 -15.35 13.66 -19.92
C ALA A 201 -15.85 13.59 -18.46
N ALA A 202 -17.08 14.03 -18.20
CA ALA A 202 -17.68 14.03 -16.87
C ALA A 202 -17.99 12.61 -16.34
N ARG A 203 -17.94 11.57 -17.16
CA ARG A 203 -18.20 10.19 -16.72
C ARG A 203 -17.13 9.72 -15.74
N LEU A 204 -17.58 8.99 -14.72
CA LEU A 204 -16.74 8.53 -13.61
C LEU A 204 -15.47 7.78 -14.07
N ASN A 205 -15.56 6.92 -15.09
CA ASN A 205 -14.41 6.17 -15.59
C ASN A 205 -13.31 7.09 -16.13
N TYR A 206 -13.65 8.12 -16.90
CA TYR A 206 -12.67 9.07 -17.43
C TYR A 206 -12.10 9.96 -16.34
N ARG A 207 -12.90 10.44 -15.39
CA ARG A 207 -12.37 11.20 -14.23
C ARG A 207 -11.39 10.37 -13.39
N LEU A 208 -11.69 9.08 -13.18
CA LEU A 208 -10.78 8.16 -12.49
C LEU A 208 -9.50 7.88 -13.29
N MET A 209 -9.57 7.78 -14.62
CA MET A 209 -8.41 7.61 -15.50
C MET A 209 -7.56 8.88 -15.56
N LEU A 210 -8.20 10.04 -15.73
CA LEU A 210 -7.55 11.36 -15.79
C LEU A 210 -6.81 11.66 -14.50
N SER A 211 -7.45 11.48 -13.33
CA SER A 211 -6.79 11.62 -12.04
C SER A 211 -5.56 10.71 -11.92
N LYS A 212 -5.69 9.43 -12.33
CA LYS A 212 -4.55 8.50 -12.31
C LYS A 212 -3.43 8.94 -13.26
N ALA A 213 -3.76 9.43 -14.45
CA ALA A 213 -2.80 9.93 -15.42
C ALA A 213 -2.02 11.14 -14.87
N TYR A 214 -2.71 12.10 -14.22
CA TYR A 214 -2.09 13.21 -13.51
C TYR A 214 -1.09 12.74 -12.43
N GLN A 215 -1.45 11.72 -11.65
CA GLN A 215 -0.51 11.13 -10.68
C GLN A 215 0.75 10.55 -11.35
N MET A 216 0.63 9.94 -12.54
CA MET A 216 1.77 9.35 -13.26
C MET A 216 2.70 10.40 -13.85
N VAL A 217 2.19 11.57 -14.24
CA VAL A 217 3.01 12.73 -14.63
C VAL A 217 3.45 13.60 -13.43
N ARG A 218 3.25 13.10 -12.20
CA ARG A 218 3.62 13.73 -10.92
C ARG A 218 2.89 15.03 -10.59
N ASP A 219 1.73 15.27 -11.19
CA ASP A 219 0.82 16.36 -10.82
C ASP A 219 -0.26 15.86 -9.85
N GLN A 220 0.08 15.83 -8.57
CA GLN A 220 -0.81 15.35 -7.51
C GLN A 220 -1.94 16.33 -7.22
N GLN A 221 -1.71 17.63 -7.43
CA GLN A 221 -2.72 18.66 -7.20
C GLN A 221 -3.86 18.53 -8.23
N ALA A 222 -3.54 18.51 -9.53
CA ALA A 222 -4.55 18.31 -10.56
C ALA A 222 -5.26 16.96 -10.42
N ALA A 223 -4.53 15.90 -10.04
CA ALA A 223 -5.11 14.60 -9.78
C ALA A 223 -6.18 14.65 -8.67
N LEU A 224 -5.95 15.41 -7.58
CA LEU A 224 -6.91 15.55 -6.49
C LEU A 224 -8.11 16.40 -6.94
N ASP A 225 -7.86 17.50 -7.64
CA ASP A 225 -8.91 18.41 -8.10
C ASP A 225 -9.92 17.72 -9.01
N VAL A 226 -9.44 16.85 -9.92
CA VAL A 226 -10.31 15.99 -10.75
C VAL A 226 -11.19 15.07 -9.89
N LEU A 227 -10.65 14.47 -8.82
CA LEU A 227 -11.43 13.60 -7.95
C LEU A 227 -12.45 14.36 -7.11
N LEU A 228 -12.09 15.54 -6.61
CA LEU A 228 -13.00 16.41 -5.85
C LEU A 228 -14.13 16.91 -6.73
N ALA A 229 -13.84 17.31 -7.97
CA ALA A 229 -14.87 17.63 -8.97
C ALA A 229 -15.76 16.40 -9.25
N ALA A 230 -15.15 15.22 -9.42
CA ALA A 230 -15.89 13.97 -9.62
C ALA A 230 -16.86 13.65 -8.48
N GLN A 231 -16.45 13.92 -7.24
CA GLN A 231 -17.24 13.61 -6.06
C GLN A 231 -18.53 14.42 -5.98
N VAL A 232 -18.60 15.61 -6.59
CA VAL A 232 -19.84 16.41 -6.59
C VAL A 232 -20.98 15.65 -7.26
N ASP A 233 -20.67 14.98 -8.38
CA ASP A 233 -21.62 14.22 -9.19
C ASP A 233 -21.78 12.78 -8.68
N PHE A 234 -20.72 12.22 -8.07
CA PHE A 234 -20.68 10.86 -7.55
C PHE A 234 -20.31 10.81 -6.04
N PRO A 235 -21.10 11.44 -5.14
CA PRO A 235 -20.68 11.70 -3.75
C PRO A 235 -20.53 10.44 -2.89
N SER A 236 -21.22 9.37 -3.27
CA SER A 236 -21.17 8.08 -2.59
C SER A 236 -20.33 7.05 -3.34
N GLU A 237 -19.58 7.42 -4.39
CA GLU A 237 -18.76 6.46 -5.13
C GLU A 237 -17.54 6.02 -4.30
N ARG A 238 -17.46 4.72 -4.02
CA ARG A 238 -16.42 4.13 -3.19
C ARG A 238 -15.02 4.48 -3.69
N LYS A 239 -14.78 4.33 -5.00
CA LYS A 239 -13.43 4.51 -5.56
C LYS A 239 -12.94 5.95 -5.41
N LEU A 240 -13.82 6.94 -5.51
CA LEU A 240 -13.48 8.34 -5.31
C LEU A 240 -13.12 8.61 -3.84
N LEU A 241 -13.99 8.21 -2.91
CA LEU A 241 -13.75 8.44 -1.47
C LEU A 241 -12.42 7.83 -1.02
N MET A 242 -12.09 6.62 -1.50
CA MET A 242 -10.82 5.96 -1.20
C MET A 242 -9.61 6.68 -1.79
N ARG A 243 -9.65 7.02 -3.08
CA ARG A 243 -8.52 7.70 -3.73
C ARG A 243 -8.26 9.08 -3.15
N ILE A 244 -9.32 9.84 -2.84
CA ILE A 244 -9.20 11.13 -2.17
C ILE A 244 -8.56 10.96 -0.78
N SER A 245 -9.03 9.97 -0.01
CA SER A 245 -8.43 9.65 1.29
C SER A 245 -6.94 9.28 1.17
N ASP A 246 -6.58 8.41 0.22
CA ASP A 246 -5.19 8.01 -0.03
C ASP A 246 -4.30 9.21 -0.38
N MET A 247 -4.75 10.11 -1.26
CA MET A 247 -3.99 11.30 -1.64
C MET A 247 -3.83 12.29 -0.49
N LEU A 248 -4.88 12.50 0.31
CA LEU A 248 -4.81 13.34 1.50
C LEU A 248 -3.90 12.73 2.58
N ARG A 249 -3.91 11.39 2.72
CA ARG A 249 -2.98 10.68 3.60
C ARG A 249 -1.54 10.90 3.15
N ASP A 250 -1.26 10.71 1.86
CA ASP A 250 0.09 10.87 1.30
C ASP A 250 0.62 12.32 1.44
N ASP A 251 -0.27 13.28 1.66
CA ASP A 251 0.04 14.68 1.98
C ASP A 251 -0.01 15.02 3.48
N ALA A 252 0.01 14.02 4.35
CA ALA A 252 -0.05 14.15 5.81
C ALA A 252 -1.31 14.90 6.35
N GLN A 253 -2.39 14.99 5.56
CA GLN A 253 -3.66 15.59 5.97
C GLN A 253 -4.57 14.57 6.67
N VAL A 254 -4.07 14.00 7.78
CA VAL A 254 -4.64 12.84 8.48
C VAL A 254 -6.13 13.01 8.79
N ALA A 255 -6.53 14.14 9.38
CA ALA A 255 -7.93 14.37 9.76
C ALA A 255 -8.88 14.42 8.56
N ARG A 256 -8.44 15.00 7.44
CA ARG A 256 -9.24 15.03 6.21
C ARG A 256 -9.30 13.65 5.59
N ALA A 257 -8.16 12.96 5.45
CA ALA A 257 -8.12 11.60 4.94
C ALA A 257 -9.06 10.66 5.72
N TYR A 258 -9.07 10.78 7.05
CA TYR A 258 -9.92 10.00 7.94
C TYR A 258 -11.42 10.26 7.72
N SER A 259 -11.84 11.51 7.52
CA SER A 259 -13.26 11.82 7.29
C SER A 259 -13.81 11.18 6.00
N TYR A 260 -12.99 11.04 4.97
CA TYR A 260 -13.35 10.29 3.76
C TYR A 260 -13.46 8.78 3.99
N LEU A 261 -12.65 8.20 4.88
CA LEU A 261 -12.79 6.78 5.27
C LEU A 261 -14.08 6.54 6.04
N CYS A 262 -14.45 7.45 6.94
CA CYS A 262 -15.71 7.34 7.66
C CYS A 262 -16.92 7.53 6.73
N ALA A 263 -16.84 8.46 5.77
CA ALA A 263 -17.87 8.58 4.72
C ALA A 263 -17.97 7.29 3.89
N ALA A 264 -16.84 6.70 3.53
CA ALA A 264 -16.81 5.44 2.81
C ALA A 264 -17.32 4.25 3.62
N GLN A 265 -17.09 4.21 4.93
CA GLN A 265 -17.70 3.23 5.83
C GLN A 265 -19.21 3.42 5.88
N ALA A 266 -19.70 4.65 5.96
CA ALA A 266 -21.15 4.89 5.96
C ALA A 266 -21.83 4.44 4.65
N CYS A 267 -21.15 4.61 3.51
CA CYS A 267 -21.66 4.17 2.20
C CYS A 267 -21.42 2.67 1.94
N TYR A 268 -20.29 2.13 2.39
CA TYR A 268 -19.84 0.75 2.17
C TYR A 268 -19.29 0.15 3.49
N PRO A 269 -20.17 -0.27 4.42
CA PRO A 269 -19.78 -0.64 5.78
C PRO A 269 -18.61 -1.62 5.86
N ALA A 270 -18.68 -2.74 5.13
CA ALA A 270 -17.65 -3.76 5.24
C ALA A 270 -16.27 -3.27 4.73
N TYR A 271 -16.23 -2.75 3.52
CA TYR A 271 -14.98 -2.31 2.90
C TYR A 271 -14.41 -1.05 3.56
N GLY A 272 -15.27 -0.08 3.88
CA GLY A 272 -14.87 1.16 4.53
C GLY A 272 -14.34 0.94 5.94
N SER A 273 -14.97 0.07 6.74
CA SER A 273 -14.45 -0.29 8.08
C SER A 273 -13.04 -0.88 7.99
N VAL A 274 -12.76 -1.77 7.03
CA VAL A 274 -11.44 -2.42 6.91
C VAL A 274 -10.35 -1.44 6.49
N LYS A 275 -10.65 -0.53 5.56
CA LYS A 275 -9.73 0.55 5.20
C LYS A 275 -9.50 1.52 6.34
N ARG A 276 -10.57 1.84 7.08
CA ARG A 276 -10.52 2.67 8.29
C ARG A 276 -9.64 2.04 9.38
N LEU A 277 -9.82 0.76 9.69
CA LEU A 277 -8.99 0.03 10.66
C LEU A 277 -7.49 0.16 10.36
N SER A 278 -7.13 -0.05 9.09
CA SER A 278 -5.73 0.03 8.65
C SER A 278 -5.16 1.44 8.85
N PHE A 279 -5.95 2.45 8.50
CA PHE A 279 -5.58 3.84 8.67
C PHE A 279 -5.45 4.24 10.14
N GLU A 280 -6.38 3.79 10.99
CA GLU A 280 -6.37 4.06 12.43
C GLU A 280 -5.09 3.49 13.08
N ILE A 281 -4.72 2.24 12.75
CA ILE A 281 -3.47 1.63 13.23
C ILE A 281 -2.25 2.39 12.73
N ASP A 282 -2.19 2.70 11.43
CA ASP A 282 -1.03 3.37 10.82
C ASP A 282 -0.84 4.82 11.34
N ASN A 283 -1.87 5.40 11.99
CA ASN A 283 -1.86 6.73 12.60
C ASN A 283 -2.04 6.70 14.14
N PHE A 284 -1.78 5.56 14.79
CA PHE A 284 -1.78 5.43 16.25
C PHE A 284 -3.13 5.72 16.94
N LEU A 285 -4.25 5.62 16.22
CA LEU A 285 -5.62 5.79 16.74
C LEU A 285 -6.14 4.46 17.30
N TYR A 286 -5.47 3.93 18.32
CA TYR A 286 -5.68 2.54 18.77
C TYR A 286 -7.05 2.27 19.38
N ASP A 287 -7.64 3.22 20.10
CA ASP A 287 -9.00 3.05 20.67
C ASP A 287 -10.06 2.95 19.57
N ASP A 288 -9.96 3.81 18.55
CA ASP A 288 -10.82 3.78 17.37
C ASP A 288 -10.62 2.48 16.58
N ALA A 289 -9.35 2.11 16.32
CA ALA A 289 -8.99 0.86 15.65
C ALA A 289 -9.56 -0.38 16.38
N ARG A 290 -9.48 -0.41 17.72
CA ARG A 290 -10.03 -1.51 18.53
C ARG A 290 -11.53 -1.65 18.33
N ASN A 291 -12.26 -0.53 18.38
CA ASN A 291 -13.71 -0.51 18.15
C ASN A 291 -14.08 -0.91 16.71
N THR A 292 -13.31 -0.43 15.73
CA THR A 292 -13.48 -0.79 14.32
C THR A 292 -13.21 -2.28 14.11
N LEU A 293 -12.18 -2.85 14.73
CA LEU A 293 -11.89 -4.29 14.68
C LEU A 293 -13.00 -5.12 15.29
N LEU A 294 -13.51 -4.77 16.47
CA LEU A 294 -14.65 -5.46 17.10
C LEU A 294 -15.89 -5.45 16.18
N ASN A 295 -16.15 -4.35 15.49
CA ASN A 295 -17.22 -4.29 14.49
C ASN A 295 -16.95 -5.25 13.31
N ILE A 296 -15.73 -5.24 12.77
CA ILE A 296 -15.32 -6.13 11.66
C ILE A 296 -15.46 -7.60 12.06
N LEU A 297 -15.10 -7.98 13.28
CA LEU A 297 -15.19 -9.36 13.77
C LEU A 297 -16.63 -9.90 13.83
N ASN A 298 -17.64 -9.01 13.75
CA ASN A 298 -19.05 -9.36 13.68
C ASN A 298 -19.60 -9.41 12.23
N PHE A 299 -18.75 -9.26 11.22
CA PHE A 299 -19.18 -9.33 9.82
C PHE A 299 -19.66 -10.74 9.42
N PRO A 300 -20.46 -10.86 8.35
CA PRO A 300 -20.75 -12.15 7.74
C PRO A 300 -19.47 -12.93 7.39
N ARG A 301 -19.51 -14.26 7.47
CA ARG A 301 -18.34 -15.13 7.31
C ARG A 301 -17.60 -14.92 5.98
N GLU A 302 -18.32 -14.62 4.90
CA GLU A 302 -17.74 -14.34 3.59
C GLU A 302 -16.91 -13.05 3.60
N ALA A 303 -17.39 -12.01 4.27
CA ALA A 303 -16.67 -10.75 4.41
C ALA A 303 -15.48 -10.90 5.38
N LEU A 304 -15.65 -11.63 6.48
CA LEU A 304 -14.55 -11.98 7.39
C LEU A 304 -13.42 -12.70 6.65
N MET A 305 -13.73 -13.72 5.84
CA MET A 305 -12.74 -14.44 5.04
C MET A 305 -12.02 -13.50 4.07
N LYS A 306 -12.78 -12.72 3.29
CA LYS A 306 -12.22 -11.75 2.32
C LYS A 306 -11.24 -10.76 2.97
N PHE A 307 -11.54 -10.28 4.17
CA PHE A 307 -10.76 -9.25 4.85
C PHE A 307 -9.80 -9.80 5.90
N MET A 308 -9.69 -11.12 6.05
CA MET A 308 -8.81 -11.77 7.02
C MET A 308 -7.35 -11.30 6.93
N PRO A 309 -6.73 -11.05 5.75
CA PRO A 309 -5.38 -10.49 5.70
C PRO A 309 -5.23 -9.15 6.45
N MET A 310 -6.25 -8.30 6.39
CA MET A 310 -6.24 -7.00 7.08
C MET A 310 -6.54 -7.14 8.57
N ILE A 311 -7.40 -8.09 8.95
CA ILE A 311 -7.67 -8.44 10.36
C ILE A 311 -6.37 -8.96 11.00
N ASN A 312 -5.67 -9.89 10.33
CA ASN A 312 -4.38 -10.40 10.78
C ASN A 312 -3.40 -9.25 11.05
N ARG A 313 -3.25 -8.29 10.12
CA ARG A 313 -2.37 -7.12 10.28
C ARG A 313 -2.67 -6.29 11.54
N ALA A 314 -3.91 -6.31 12.04
CA ALA A 314 -4.30 -5.59 13.24
C ALA A 314 -4.01 -6.36 14.54
N THR A 315 -3.92 -7.68 14.49
CA THR A 315 -3.83 -8.52 15.71
C THR A 315 -2.65 -8.21 16.64
N PRO A 316 -1.43 -7.85 16.17
CA PRO A 316 -0.31 -7.55 17.08
C PRO A 316 -0.55 -6.32 17.99
N PHE A 317 -1.55 -5.49 17.69
CA PHE A 317 -1.89 -4.30 18.49
C PHE A 317 -2.97 -4.58 19.54
N PHE A 318 -3.69 -5.71 19.44
CA PHE A 318 -4.83 -6.04 20.28
C PHE A 318 -4.72 -7.47 20.83
N PRO A 319 -3.68 -7.78 21.64
CA PRO A 319 -3.51 -9.10 22.23
C PRO A 319 -4.69 -9.50 23.14
N ASP A 320 -5.42 -8.53 23.69
CA ASP A 320 -6.66 -8.74 24.45
C ASP A 320 -7.81 -9.32 23.60
N LEU A 321 -7.74 -9.18 22.27
CA LEU A 321 -8.73 -9.70 21.33
C LEU A 321 -8.31 -11.03 20.67
N HIS A 322 -7.35 -11.75 21.29
CA HIS A 322 -6.78 -12.98 20.76
C HIS A 322 -7.85 -14.05 20.48
N GLU A 323 -8.75 -14.34 21.43
CA GLU A 323 -9.78 -15.36 21.26
C GLU A 323 -10.75 -15.04 20.12
N GLN A 324 -11.19 -13.77 20.01
CA GLN A 324 -12.12 -13.34 18.97
C GLN A 324 -11.47 -13.39 17.58
N THR A 325 -10.21 -12.99 17.48
CA THR A 325 -9.46 -13.03 16.21
C THR A 325 -9.13 -14.47 15.80
N GLN A 326 -8.80 -15.35 16.75
CA GLN A 326 -8.63 -16.79 16.52
C GLN A 326 -9.92 -17.44 16.01
N LEU A 327 -11.07 -17.15 16.64
CA LEU A 327 -12.37 -17.63 16.18
C LEU A 327 -12.65 -17.18 14.74
N ALA A 328 -12.36 -15.91 14.42
CA ALA A 328 -12.53 -15.38 13.06
C ALA A 328 -11.61 -16.08 12.04
N ARG A 329 -10.35 -16.36 12.40
CA ARG A 329 -9.41 -17.13 11.56
C ARG A 329 -9.95 -18.53 11.27
N ASN A 330 -10.44 -19.23 12.30
CA ASN A 330 -11.01 -20.57 12.13
C ASN A 330 -12.22 -20.55 11.19
N GLN A 331 -13.16 -19.62 11.38
CA GLN A 331 -14.31 -19.46 10.49
C GLN A 331 -13.92 -19.15 9.03
N ALA A 332 -12.92 -18.27 8.82
CA ALA A 332 -12.42 -17.95 7.50
C ALA A 332 -11.75 -19.17 6.83
N ARG A 333 -10.95 -19.91 7.58
CA ARG A 333 -10.26 -21.11 7.10
C ARG A 333 -11.23 -22.23 6.75
N GLU A 334 -12.26 -22.47 7.57
CA GLU A 334 -13.37 -23.39 7.26
C GLU A 334 -14.07 -23.01 5.96
N LEU A 335 -14.31 -21.72 5.74
CA LEU A 335 -14.96 -21.24 4.52
C LEU A 335 -14.07 -21.43 3.27
N ILE A 336 -12.75 -21.29 3.42
CA ILE A 336 -11.79 -21.62 2.35
C ILE A 336 -11.80 -23.12 2.09
N ALA A 337 -11.86 -23.95 3.13
CA ALA A 337 -11.89 -25.41 3.00
C ALA A 337 -13.22 -25.95 2.43
N ALA A 338 -14.34 -25.22 2.54
CA ALA A 338 -15.65 -25.65 2.05
C ALA A 338 -15.68 -25.97 0.54
N GLU A 339 -16.42 -27.02 0.15
CA GLU A 339 -16.51 -27.54 -1.22
C GLU A 339 -17.44 -26.74 -2.17
N LYS A 340 -17.36 -27.07 -3.48
CA LYS A 340 -18.08 -26.43 -4.60
C LYS A 340 -19.58 -26.21 -4.33
N GLY A 341 -20.11 -25.09 -4.83
CA GLY A 341 -21.56 -24.90 -5.01
C GLY A 341 -22.21 -23.78 -4.22
N LYS A 342 -21.49 -23.11 -3.30
CA LYS A 342 -21.98 -21.84 -2.74
C LYS A 342 -21.78 -20.70 -3.74
N LYS A 343 -22.87 -20.09 -4.21
CA LYS A 343 -22.83 -18.85 -5.01
C LYS A 343 -21.94 -17.82 -4.30
N GLY A 344 -20.92 -17.30 -4.99
CA GLY A 344 -20.16 -16.12 -4.54
C GLY A 344 -18.75 -16.36 -4.00
N ILE A 345 -18.20 -17.58 -4.05
CA ILE A 345 -16.82 -17.85 -3.61
C ILE A 345 -15.94 -18.14 -4.84
N ASN A 346 -15.12 -17.16 -5.23
CA ASN A 346 -14.20 -17.27 -6.36
C ASN A 346 -12.91 -18.02 -5.94
N PRO A 347 -12.51 -19.13 -6.60
CA PRO A 347 -11.27 -19.85 -6.30
C PRO A 347 -10.01 -18.97 -6.34
N ASP A 348 -9.93 -17.99 -7.25
CA ASP A 348 -8.82 -17.04 -7.29
C ASP A 348 -8.76 -16.15 -6.05
N GLU A 349 -9.91 -15.76 -5.51
CA GLU A 349 -9.99 -14.97 -4.28
C GLU A 349 -9.64 -15.83 -3.06
N GLN A 350 -10.06 -17.11 -3.03
CA GLN A 350 -9.69 -18.05 -1.99
C GLN A 350 -8.17 -18.26 -1.92
N VAL A 351 -7.51 -18.50 -3.06
CA VAL A 351 -6.05 -18.63 -3.11
C VAL A 351 -5.36 -17.34 -2.67
N LYS A 352 -5.85 -16.18 -3.13
CA LYS A 352 -5.32 -14.87 -2.72
C LYS A 352 -5.38 -14.66 -1.20
N VAL A 353 -6.53 -14.94 -0.60
CA VAL A 353 -6.71 -14.83 0.86
C VAL A 353 -5.83 -15.85 1.58
N ALA A 354 -5.82 -17.11 1.13
CA ALA A 354 -5.06 -18.18 1.76
C ALA A 354 -3.55 -17.87 1.78
N VAL A 355 -2.97 -17.43 0.66
CA VAL A 355 -1.55 -17.06 0.59
C VAL A 355 -1.25 -15.86 1.50
N LYS A 356 -2.07 -14.81 1.48
CA LYS A 356 -1.88 -13.64 2.38
C LYS A 356 -2.07 -13.98 3.86
N CYS A 357 -2.88 -14.99 4.17
CA CYS A 357 -3.04 -15.55 5.52
C CYS A 357 -2.05 -16.68 5.83
N ARG A 358 -1.13 -16.99 4.89
CA ARG A 358 -0.06 -17.99 5.04
C ARG A 358 -0.57 -19.42 5.20
N TRP A 359 -1.79 -19.68 4.74
CA TRP A 359 -2.47 -20.97 4.68
C TRP A 359 -2.12 -21.70 3.39
N LEU A 360 -0.84 -22.07 3.23
CA LEU A 360 -0.30 -22.58 1.97
C LEU A 360 -0.91 -23.93 1.58
N ASN A 361 -1.19 -24.79 2.56
CA ASN A 361 -1.81 -26.10 2.32
C ASN A 361 -3.25 -25.94 1.81
N GLU A 362 -4.01 -25.01 2.38
CA GLU A 362 -5.35 -24.65 1.94
C GLU A 362 -5.33 -24.09 0.52
N ALA A 363 -4.37 -23.21 0.21
CA ALA A 363 -4.20 -22.67 -1.15
C ALA A 363 -3.96 -23.80 -2.17
N HIS A 364 -3.09 -24.77 -1.86
CA HIS A 364 -2.87 -25.95 -2.70
C HIS A 364 -4.14 -26.81 -2.87
N GLN A 365 -4.87 -27.07 -1.79
CA GLN A 365 -6.13 -27.82 -1.86
C GLN A 365 -7.18 -27.12 -2.74
N VAL A 366 -7.28 -25.79 -2.65
CA VAL A 366 -8.16 -24.98 -3.49
C VAL A 366 -7.79 -25.11 -4.97
N ILE A 367 -6.50 -25.10 -5.32
CA ILE A 367 -6.05 -25.29 -6.70
C ILE A 367 -6.38 -26.70 -7.18
N GLN A 368 -6.02 -27.73 -6.40
CA GLN A 368 -6.21 -29.14 -6.77
C GLN A 368 -7.68 -29.46 -7.05
N ARG A 369 -8.60 -29.07 -6.16
CA ARG A 369 -10.04 -29.36 -6.32
C ARG A 369 -10.71 -28.60 -7.47
N ASN A 370 -10.10 -27.49 -7.94
CA ASN A 370 -10.63 -26.67 -9.02
C ASN A 370 -9.93 -26.87 -10.37
N ARG A 371 -8.87 -27.69 -10.45
CA ARG A 371 -8.09 -27.93 -11.68
C ARG A 371 -8.94 -28.36 -12.88
N SER A 372 -10.00 -29.15 -12.66
CA SER A 372 -10.94 -29.62 -13.70
C SER A 372 -12.34 -29.02 -13.56
N GLY A 373 -12.48 -27.91 -12.83
CA GLY A 373 -13.75 -27.25 -12.56
C GLY A 373 -14.15 -26.23 -13.64
N THR A 374 -15.38 -25.71 -13.53
CA THR A 374 -15.89 -24.63 -14.40
C THR A 374 -15.26 -23.26 -14.11
N GLN A 375 -14.50 -23.14 -13.02
CA GLN A 375 -13.76 -21.95 -12.59
C GLN A 375 -12.39 -22.38 -12.08
N PRO A 376 -11.41 -22.65 -12.96
CA PRO A 376 -10.03 -22.92 -12.54
C PRO A 376 -9.41 -21.67 -11.91
N VAL A 377 -8.43 -21.87 -11.03
CA VAL A 377 -7.60 -20.77 -10.49
C VAL A 377 -6.70 -20.25 -11.61
N SER A 378 -6.55 -18.93 -11.72
CA SER A 378 -5.65 -18.31 -12.71
C SER A 378 -4.20 -18.79 -12.60
N GLU A 379 -3.50 -18.84 -13.72
CA GLU A 379 -2.07 -19.19 -13.79
C GLU A 379 -1.22 -18.24 -12.93
N GLU A 380 -1.56 -16.95 -12.89
CA GLU A 380 -0.91 -15.93 -12.07
C GLU A 380 -0.91 -16.32 -10.58
N ASN A 381 -2.08 -16.69 -10.04
CA ASN A 381 -2.21 -17.08 -8.64
C ASN A 381 -1.54 -18.43 -8.33
N GLN A 382 -1.53 -19.36 -9.28
CA GLN A 382 -0.81 -20.63 -9.13
C GLN A 382 0.70 -20.38 -9.08
N LEU A 383 1.23 -19.60 -10.01
CA LEU A 383 2.65 -19.21 -10.07
C LEU A 383 3.07 -18.43 -8.82
N TRP A 384 2.19 -17.56 -8.30
CA TRP A 384 2.46 -16.85 -7.07
C TRP A 384 2.63 -17.81 -5.89
N LEU A 385 1.72 -18.76 -5.68
CA LEU A 385 1.87 -19.77 -4.63
C LEU A 385 3.15 -20.59 -4.80
N GLU A 386 3.45 -21.05 -6.01
CA GLU A 386 4.69 -21.79 -6.30
C GLU A 386 5.94 -20.97 -5.99
N THR A 387 5.93 -19.68 -6.30
CA THR A 387 7.02 -18.76 -6.00
C THR A 387 7.19 -18.57 -4.49
N VAL A 388 6.10 -18.42 -3.74
CA VAL A 388 6.11 -18.34 -2.27
C VAL A 388 6.74 -19.61 -1.67
N VAL A 389 6.28 -20.79 -2.09
CA VAL A 389 6.78 -22.08 -1.60
C VAL A 389 8.27 -22.25 -1.92
N ARG A 390 8.69 -21.86 -3.13
CA ARG A 390 10.10 -21.90 -3.55
C ARG A 390 10.97 -20.98 -2.70
N ASN A 391 10.53 -19.74 -2.49
CA ASN A 391 11.26 -18.75 -1.72
C ASN A 391 11.37 -19.10 -0.23
N LEU A 392 10.38 -19.80 0.33
CA LEU A 392 10.44 -20.28 1.71
C LEU A 392 11.46 -21.41 1.89
N GLY A 393 11.61 -22.30 0.91
CA GLY A 393 12.56 -23.42 1.01
C GLY A 393 12.41 -24.21 2.32
N LYS A 394 13.51 -24.37 3.06
CA LYS A 394 13.53 -25.03 4.39
C LYS A 394 12.66 -24.32 5.43
N ALA A 395 12.54 -22.99 5.35
CA ALA A 395 11.76 -22.18 6.30
C ALA A 395 10.24 -22.43 6.21
N ARG A 396 9.77 -23.23 5.24
CA ARG A 396 8.38 -23.69 5.19
C ARG A 396 7.93 -24.37 6.49
N ALA A 397 8.81 -25.15 7.14
CA ALA A 397 8.49 -25.77 8.43
C ALA A 397 8.16 -24.72 9.51
N LEU A 398 8.87 -23.60 9.52
CA LEU A 398 8.59 -22.49 10.44
C LEU A 398 7.21 -21.87 10.15
N VAL A 399 6.84 -21.71 8.88
CA VAL A 399 5.53 -21.17 8.48
C VAL A 399 4.37 -22.07 8.93
N GLU A 400 4.54 -23.38 8.81
CA GLU A 400 3.52 -24.36 9.20
C GLU A 400 3.32 -24.36 10.73
N THR A 401 4.41 -24.37 11.50
CA THR A 401 4.35 -24.24 12.97
C THR A 401 3.80 -22.88 13.41
N ALA A 402 4.22 -21.79 12.77
CA ALA A 402 3.69 -20.46 13.04
C ALA A 402 2.17 -20.41 12.80
N THR A 403 1.70 -21.04 11.73
CA THR A 403 0.25 -21.11 11.46
C THR A 403 -0.51 -21.82 12.57
N ALA A 404 0.04 -22.90 13.14
CA ALA A 404 -0.54 -23.57 14.30
C ALA A 404 -0.56 -22.66 15.55
N ASN A 405 0.53 -21.91 15.79
CA ASN A 405 0.66 -20.98 16.91
C ASN A 405 -0.32 -19.80 16.84
N GLU A 406 -0.75 -19.38 15.66
CA GLU A 406 -1.69 -18.27 15.46
C GLU A 406 -3.18 -18.66 15.58
N ILE A 407 -3.47 -19.97 15.59
CA ILE A 407 -4.83 -20.52 15.69
C ILE A 407 -5.04 -21.34 16.97
N SER A 408 -4.05 -21.40 17.84
CA SER A 408 -4.04 -22.17 19.09
C SER A 408 -3.77 -21.23 20.27
N SER A 409 -4.36 -21.54 21.42
CA SER A 409 -4.02 -20.91 22.70
C SER A 409 -2.62 -21.32 23.18
N HIS A 410 -2.19 -22.54 22.82
CA HIS A 410 -0.87 -23.10 23.15
C HIS A 410 0.14 -22.80 22.05
N LEU A 411 1.38 -22.52 22.46
CA LEU A 411 2.51 -22.34 21.56
C LEU A 411 3.26 -23.67 21.39
N CYS A 412 3.68 -23.94 20.16
CA CYS A 412 4.58 -25.03 19.83
C CYS A 412 5.89 -24.46 19.28
N GLY A 413 6.99 -25.11 19.63
CA GLY A 413 8.32 -24.86 19.09
C GLY A 413 8.74 -25.92 18.08
N LEU A 414 9.86 -25.66 17.43
CA LEU A 414 10.58 -26.58 16.56
C LEU A 414 11.98 -26.81 17.16
N ARG A 415 12.33 -28.07 17.38
CA ARG A 415 13.66 -28.49 17.87
C ARG A 415 14.09 -29.76 17.14
N ASN A 416 15.26 -29.73 16.50
CA ASN A 416 15.78 -30.85 15.68
C ASN A 416 14.77 -31.33 14.62
N GLY A 417 13.99 -30.41 14.03
CA GLY A 417 12.93 -30.73 13.07
C GLY A 417 11.66 -31.33 13.65
N ALA A 418 11.60 -31.58 14.97
CA ALA A 418 10.40 -32.07 15.65
C ALA A 418 9.62 -30.92 16.30
N ILE A 419 8.29 -31.02 16.27
CA ILE A 419 7.40 -30.09 16.98
C ILE A 419 7.43 -30.45 18.47
N VAL A 420 7.64 -29.45 19.33
CA VAL A 420 7.63 -29.58 20.79
C VAL A 420 6.60 -28.62 21.37
N ASP A 421 5.90 -29.04 22.43
CA ASP A 421 4.98 -28.16 23.14
C ASP A 421 5.75 -27.16 24.01
N ILE A 422 5.27 -25.91 24.08
CA ILE A 422 5.91 -24.86 24.89
C ILE A 422 5.14 -24.68 26.19
N ASP A 423 5.73 -25.17 27.28
CA ASP A 423 5.30 -24.85 28.64
C ASP A 423 6.08 -23.64 29.16
N LEU A 424 5.40 -22.51 29.26
CA LEU A 424 5.98 -21.25 29.73
C LEU A 424 6.56 -21.33 31.16
N ASN A 425 6.14 -22.31 31.97
CA ASN A 425 6.67 -22.47 33.33
C ASN A 425 8.00 -23.23 33.38
N ASN A 426 8.32 -24.01 32.34
CA ASN A 426 9.45 -24.93 32.31
C ASN A 426 10.41 -24.68 31.14
N ILE A 427 10.21 -23.60 30.38
CA ILE A 427 11.00 -23.29 29.20
C ILE A 427 12.40 -22.76 29.55
N ASP A 428 13.43 -23.23 28.86
CA ASP A 428 14.77 -22.66 28.94
C ASP A 428 14.85 -21.43 28.03
N LEU A 429 14.67 -20.24 28.62
CA LEU A 429 14.68 -18.96 27.90
C LEU A 429 16.01 -18.70 27.18
N SER A 430 17.13 -19.18 27.72
CA SER A 430 18.46 -19.01 27.12
C SER A 430 18.63 -19.77 25.80
N LYS A 431 17.78 -20.77 25.55
CA LYS A 431 17.78 -21.61 24.35
C LYS A 431 16.52 -21.43 23.50
N THR A 432 15.67 -20.47 23.84
CA THR A 432 14.43 -20.22 23.13
C THR A 432 14.55 -18.97 22.28
N VAL A 433 14.15 -19.09 21.01
CA VAL A 433 14.11 -17.96 20.08
C VAL A 433 12.72 -17.86 19.44
N GLU A 434 11.99 -16.78 19.70
CA GLU A 434 10.81 -16.43 18.90
C GLU A 434 11.25 -15.88 17.54
N VAL A 435 10.81 -16.55 16.46
CA VAL A 435 11.19 -16.19 15.09
C VAL A 435 9.96 -15.69 14.34
N PHE A 436 9.95 -14.39 14.03
CA PHE A 436 8.87 -13.76 13.29
C PHE A 436 9.12 -13.86 11.78
N ILE A 437 8.13 -14.42 11.07
CA ILE A 437 8.18 -14.59 9.61
C ILE A 437 7.45 -13.40 8.98
N PRO A 438 8.11 -12.54 8.17
CA PRO A 438 7.49 -11.35 7.61
C PRO A 438 6.74 -11.58 6.29
N THR A 439 5.92 -10.60 5.93
CA THR A 439 5.13 -10.57 4.68
C THR A 439 5.98 -10.61 3.40
N VAL A 440 7.28 -10.30 3.45
CA VAL A 440 8.17 -10.31 2.26
C VAL A 440 8.23 -11.67 1.54
N PHE A 441 8.00 -12.78 2.26
CA PHE A 441 7.90 -14.12 1.66
C PHE A 441 6.59 -14.37 0.92
N PHE A 442 5.56 -13.56 1.17
CA PHE A 442 4.18 -13.76 0.71
C PHE A 442 3.67 -12.61 -0.17
N ALA A 443 4.54 -11.68 -0.58
CA ALA A 443 4.16 -10.56 -1.43
C ALA A 443 3.61 -11.07 -2.76
N ALA A 444 2.51 -10.48 -3.24
CA ALA A 444 2.01 -10.74 -4.58
C ALA A 444 2.98 -10.13 -5.62
N PRO A 445 3.03 -10.64 -6.86
CA PRO A 445 3.96 -10.12 -7.89
C PRO A 445 3.86 -8.61 -8.11
N ASN A 446 2.65 -8.04 -8.00
CA ASN A 446 2.40 -6.61 -8.14
C ASN A 446 2.64 -5.79 -6.86
N GLU A 447 2.92 -6.44 -5.74
CA GLU A 447 3.27 -5.86 -4.43
C GLU A 447 4.76 -6.03 -4.11
N GLU A 448 5.52 -6.66 -5.00
CA GLU A 448 6.96 -6.91 -4.88
C GLU A 448 7.75 -5.60 -4.85
N LYS A 449 8.62 -5.43 -3.86
CA LYS A 449 9.52 -4.28 -3.76
C LYS A 449 10.93 -4.65 -4.23
N PRO A 450 11.71 -3.69 -4.77
CA PRO A 450 13.08 -3.96 -5.22
C PRO A 450 13.97 -4.65 -4.18
N SER A 451 13.79 -4.34 -2.89
CA SER A 451 14.60 -4.91 -1.82
C SER A 451 14.15 -6.27 -1.30
N TYR A 452 12.96 -6.76 -1.68
CA TYR A 452 12.41 -7.98 -1.10
C TYR A 452 13.23 -9.23 -1.42
N ALA A 453 13.91 -9.26 -2.58
CA ALA A 453 14.84 -10.34 -2.90
C ALA A 453 15.98 -10.43 -1.87
N THR A 454 16.65 -9.29 -1.62
CA THR A 454 17.72 -9.17 -0.60
C THR A 454 17.23 -9.59 0.78
N VAL A 455 16.06 -9.11 1.21
CA VAL A 455 15.52 -9.43 2.53
C VAL A 455 15.19 -10.93 2.66
N ARG A 456 14.58 -11.53 1.62
CA ARG A 456 14.26 -12.97 1.63
C ARG A 456 15.52 -13.83 1.67
N GLU A 457 16.54 -13.48 0.91
CA GLU A 457 17.82 -14.18 0.93
C GLU A 457 18.48 -14.10 2.31
N PHE A 458 18.60 -12.89 2.87
CA PHE A 458 19.17 -12.66 4.19
C PHE A 458 18.41 -13.44 5.28
N LEU A 459 17.07 -13.33 5.32
CA LEU A 459 16.26 -14.04 6.32
C LEU A 459 16.29 -15.56 6.10
N SER A 460 16.44 -16.05 4.87
CA SER A 460 16.60 -17.48 4.61
C SER A 460 17.91 -18.01 5.20
N ASN A 461 18.99 -17.23 5.13
CA ASN A 461 20.26 -17.55 5.79
C ASN A 461 20.12 -17.53 7.33
N VAL A 462 19.43 -16.53 7.88
CA VAL A 462 19.12 -16.46 9.33
C VAL A 462 18.33 -17.68 9.79
N TYR A 463 17.22 -18.00 9.11
CA TYR A 463 16.36 -19.12 9.48
C TYR A 463 17.07 -20.45 9.32
N SER A 464 17.86 -20.63 8.26
CA SER A 464 18.62 -21.87 8.06
C SER A 464 19.62 -22.10 9.19
N TYR A 465 20.41 -21.09 9.57
CA TYR A 465 21.33 -21.19 10.70
C TYR A 465 20.63 -21.56 12.00
N LEU A 466 19.55 -20.85 12.33
CA LEU A 466 18.79 -21.10 13.57
C LEU A 466 18.16 -22.50 13.58
N MET A 467 17.69 -23.00 12.43
CA MET A 467 17.09 -24.33 12.32
C MET A 467 18.12 -25.45 12.43
N ASP A 468 19.36 -25.22 12.00
CA ASP A 468 20.45 -26.20 12.06
C ASP A 468 21.08 -26.30 13.46
N ARG A 469 20.68 -25.44 14.42
CA ARG A 469 21.13 -25.45 15.82
C ARG A 469 20.32 -26.43 16.68
N ASN A 470 20.96 -27.52 17.10
CA ASN A 470 20.30 -28.58 17.88
C ASN A 470 20.05 -28.23 19.36
N ASP A 471 20.74 -27.19 19.84
CA ASP A 471 20.62 -26.67 21.19
C ASP A 471 19.45 -25.69 21.36
N LEU A 472 18.88 -25.19 20.26
CA LEU A 472 17.80 -24.20 20.29
C LEU A 472 16.41 -24.83 20.17
N THR A 473 15.43 -24.14 20.73
CA THR A 473 14.00 -24.31 20.44
C THR A 473 13.50 -23.05 19.77
N LEU A 474 13.15 -23.15 18.49
CA LEU A 474 12.57 -22.02 17.74
C LEU A 474 11.07 -22.00 17.99
N VAL A 475 10.49 -20.83 18.28
CA VAL A 475 9.04 -20.65 18.40
C VAL A 475 8.58 -19.76 17.25
N PRO A 476 8.15 -20.34 16.11
CA PRO A 476 7.82 -19.56 14.93
C PRO A 476 6.52 -18.79 15.13
N ARG A 477 6.49 -17.54 14.68
CA ARG A 477 5.33 -16.65 14.74
C ARG A 477 5.14 -15.92 13.41
N HIS A 478 3.91 -15.55 13.12
CA HIS A 478 3.63 -14.77 11.93
C HIS A 478 3.75 -13.27 12.25
N GLN A 479 4.68 -12.57 11.59
CA GLN A 479 4.72 -11.11 11.67
C GLN A 479 3.60 -10.49 10.83
N TRP A 480 2.42 -10.35 11.40
CA TRP A 480 1.25 -9.89 10.65
C TRP A 480 1.31 -8.42 10.24
N ASN A 481 1.95 -7.57 11.06
CA ASN A 481 2.23 -6.19 10.73
C ASN A 481 3.71 -6.03 10.41
N TRP A 482 4.05 -5.14 9.48
CA TRP A 482 5.44 -4.92 9.11
C TRP A 482 6.18 -4.04 10.13
N ARG A 483 5.49 -3.19 10.90
CA ARG A 483 6.08 -2.28 11.92
C ARG A 483 6.12 -2.86 13.33
N ASN A 484 5.35 -3.91 13.57
CA ASN A 484 5.09 -4.40 14.92
C ASN A 484 5.07 -5.92 14.95
N CYS A 485 5.58 -6.48 16.04
CA CYS A 485 5.48 -7.88 16.40
C CYS A 485 5.02 -8.00 17.85
N ASP A 486 4.38 -9.12 18.18
CA ASP A 486 3.83 -9.43 19.50
C ASP A 486 4.51 -10.69 20.08
N PRO A 487 5.76 -10.59 20.60
CA PRO A 487 6.39 -11.69 21.31
C PRO A 487 5.49 -12.16 22.47
N ARG A 488 5.34 -13.49 22.60
CA ARG A 488 4.47 -14.11 23.61
C ARG A 488 5.23 -14.82 24.73
N ILE A 489 6.55 -14.87 24.65
CA ILE A 489 7.44 -15.51 25.62
C ILE A 489 8.35 -14.44 26.25
N PRO A 490 7.93 -13.83 27.38
CA PRO A 490 8.73 -12.81 28.04
C PRO A 490 10.14 -13.31 28.37
N GLY A 491 11.16 -12.52 28.02
CA GLY A 491 12.57 -12.84 28.26
C GLY A 491 13.20 -13.85 27.29
N ALA A 492 12.45 -14.37 26.32
CA ALA A 492 13.05 -15.13 25.22
C ALA A 492 13.71 -14.19 24.21
N ARG A 493 14.67 -14.73 23.47
CA ARG A 493 15.28 -14.03 22.34
C ARG A 493 14.28 -13.89 21.19
N VAL A 494 14.35 -12.80 20.45
CA VAL A 494 13.41 -12.48 19.35
C VAL A 494 14.15 -12.09 18.09
N VAL A 495 13.77 -12.67 16.96
CA VAL A 495 14.18 -12.20 15.62
C VAL A 495 12.96 -11.65 14.90
N SER A 496 13.03 -10.39 14.46
CA SER A 496 11.93 -9.73 13.75
C SER A 496 12.45 -8.84 12.62
N TYR A 497 11.55 -8.45 11.71
CA TYR A 497 11.88 -7.64 10.54
C TYR A 497 11.16 -6.30 10.57
N HIS A 498 11.89 -5.21 10.35
CA HIS A 498 11.36 -3.85 10.17
C HIS A 498 10.54 -3.34 11.38
N THR A 499 10.95 -3.75 12.58
CA THR A 499 10.37 -3.33 13.87
C THR A 499 11.38 -2.46 14.63
N ASN A 500 10.94 -1.79 15.69
CA ASN A 500 11.81 -1.15 16.67
C ASN A 500 11.22 -1.30 18.07
N ALA A 501 12.07 -1.25 19.08
CA ALA A 501 11.73 -1.36 20.49
C ALA A 501 12.79 -0.63 21.34
N PRO A 502 12.59 -0.45 22.65
CA PRO A 502 13.68 -0.08 23.54
C PRO A 502 14.87 -1.05 23.38
N LEU A 503 16.09 -0.53 23.55
CA LEU A 503 17.32 -1.31 23.37
C LEU A 503 17.30 -2.61 24.19
N SER A 504 17.47 -3.75 23.51
CA SER A 504 17.48 -5.07 24.11
C SER A 504 18.51 -5.98 23.44
N ALA A 505 19.41 -6.56 24.25
CA ALA A 505 20.37 -7.55 23.76
C ALA A 505 19.67 -8.82 23.22
N ASP A 506 18.45 -9.11 23.70
CA ASP A 506 17.69 -10.31 23.33
C ASP A 506 16.81 -10.12 22.10
N HIS A 507 16.72 -8.91 21.52
CA HIS A 507 15.89 -8.65 20.34
C HIS A 507 16.78 -8.23 19.17
N LEU A 508 16.73 -8.98 18.07
CA LEU A 508 17.28 -8.57 16.78
C LEU A 508 16.20 -8.01 15.87
N HIS A 509 16.38 -6.76 15.48
CA HIS A 509 15.62 -6.05 14.47
C HIS A 509 16.41 -6.09 13.15
N ILE A 510 15.83 -6.73 12.14
CA ILE A 510 16.43 -6.89 10.81
C ILE A 510 15.77 -5.93 9.83
N GLN A 511 16.56 -5.19 9.05
CA GLN A 511 16.03 -4.32 8.00
C GLN A 511 17.07 -4.08 6.90
N GLU A 512 16.61 -3.85 5.66
CA GLU A 512 17.51 -3.55 4.54
C GLU A 512 18.09 -2.12 4.59
N VAL A 513 19.41 -2.02 4.69
CA VAL A 513 20.14 -0.76 4.89
C VAL A 513 20.26 0.07 3.59
N PRO A 514 20.72 1.34 3.63
CA PRO A 514 20.89 2.16 2.43
C PRO A 514 21.86 1.58 1.39
N LEU A 515 22.91 0.88 1.84
CA LEU A 515 23.83 0.16 0.95
C LEU A 515 23.11 -1.06 0.35
N ALA A 516 22.88 -1.03 -0.96
CA ALA A 516 22.06 -2.02 -1.65
C ALA A 516 22.61 -3.45 -1.48
N GLY A 517 21.73 -4.44 -1.34
CA GLY A 517 22.11 -5.84 -1.17
C GLY A 517 22.45 -6.26 0.26
N ARG A 518 22.25 -5.38 1.26
CA ARG A 518 22.61 -5.64 2.66
C ARG A 518 21.43 -5.47 3.61
N CYS A 519 21.49 -6.15 4.76
CA CYS A 519 20.59 -5.93 5.89
C CYS A 519 21.36 -5.75 7.20
N SER A 520 20.81 -4.97 8.13
CA SER A 520 21.33 -4.83 9.49
C SER A 520 20.74 -5.87 10.44
N MET A 521 21.43 -6.11 11.55
CA MET A 521 20.92 -6.78 12.75
C MET A 521 21.21 -5.90 13.97
N ASP A 522 20.21 -5.15 14.40
CA ASP A 522 20.33 -4.17 15.47
C ASP A 522 19.47 -4.52 16.69
N HIS A 523 19.89 -4.03 17.86
CA HIS A 523 19.26 -4.31 19.16
C HIS A 523 18.14 -3.33 19.54
N GLN A 524 17.87 -2.32 18.72
CA GLN A 524 16.86 -1.30 18.99
C GLN A 524 15.91 -1.09 17.80
N GLY A 525 16.40 -1.18 16.56
CA GLY A 525 15.55 -0.97 15.40
C GLY A 525 16.30 -0.88 14.08
N PHE A 526 16.01 0.15 13.29
CA PHE A 526 16.57 0.34 11.96
C PHE A 526 16.62 1.83 11.61
N ALA A 527 17.49 2.22 10.68
CA ALA A 527 17.65 3.63 10.28
C ALA A 527 17.75 4.56 11.51
N GLY A 528 16.95 5.62 11.60
CA GLY A 528 16.94 6.51 12.76
C GLY A 528 16.46 5.90 14.09
N TYR A 529 15.83 4.72 14.06
CA TYR A 529 15.46 3.96 15.27
C TYR A 529 16.55 2.96 15.71
N SER A 530 17.63 2.83 14.94
CA SER A 530 18.76 1.96 15.24
C SER A 530 19.50 2.43 16.49
N SER A 531 20.10 1.49 17.22
CA SER A 531 21.04 1.82 18.30
C SER A 531 22.19 2.70 17.80
N LEU A 532 22.60 2.53 16.54
CA LEU A 532 23.67 3.29 15.91
C LEU A 532 23.34 4.78 15.72
N ALA A 533 22.06 5.17 15.80
CA ALA A 533 21.67 6.57 15.74
C ALA A 533 22.12 7.37 16.98
N THR A 534 22.25 6.71 18.13
CA THR A 534 22.54 7.36 19.43
C THR A 534 23.73 6.76 20.19
N ILE A 535 24.13 5.52 19.89
CA ILE A 535 25.20 4.80 20.57
C ILE A 535 26.35 4.57 19.59
N HIS A 536 27.43 5.35 19.73
CA HIS A 536 28.57 5.32 18.80
C HIS A 536 29.80 4.59 19.33
N GLU A 537 29.81 4.25 20.62
CA GLU A 537 30.91 3.54 21.28
C GLU A 537 31.34 2.23 20.56
N PRO A 538 30.43 1.42 19.99
CA PRO A 538 30.81 0.27 19.18
C PRO A 538 31.64 0.60 17.93
N ILE A 539 31.42 1.76 17.30
CA ILE A 539 32.18 2.20 16.11
C ILE A 539 33.64 2.46 16.49
N GLU A 540 33.85 3.21 17.58
CA GLU A 540 35.20 3.49 18.09
C GLU A 540 35.89 2.20 18.50
N ARG A 541 35.23 1.37 19.31
CA ARG A 541 35.80 0.11 19.81
C ARG A 541 36.22 -0.84 18.68
N ALA A 542 35.38 -0.97 17.64
CA ALA A 542 35.67 -1.86 16.51
C ALA A 542 36.81 -1.34 15.62
N SER A 543 37.07 -0.03 15.61
CA SER A 543 38.10 0.57 14.75
C SER A 543 39.47 0.70 15.41
N VAL A 544 39.59 0.57 16.74
CA VAL A 544 40.88 0.70 17.48
C VAL A 544 41.99 -0.20 16.95
N HIS A 545 41.65 -1.38 16.43
CA HIS A 545 42.62 -2.39 16.00
C HIS A 545 42.99 -2.31 14.51
N PHE A 546 42.40 -1.39 13.75
CA PHE A 546 42.64 -1.26 12.32
C PHE A 546 43.56 -0.07 12.03
N SER A 547 44.49 -0.26 11.10
CA SER A 547 45.31 0.84 10.61
C SER A 547 44.48 1.81 9.76
N THR A 548 44.95 3.04 9.63
CA THR A 548 44.36 4.03 8.70
C THR A 548 44.29 3.50 7.28
N ASP A 549 45.31 2.75 6.85
CA ASP A 549 45.38 2.16 5.51
C ASP A 549 44.30 1.09 5.31
N ALA A 550 44.05 0.24 6.32
CA ALA A 550 43.00 -0.78 6.24
C ALA A 550 41.60 -0.16 6.18
N LEU A 551 41.37 0.93 6.93
CA LEU A 551 40.09 1.65 6.88
C LEU A 551 39.90 2.35 5.53
N ALA A 552 40.97 2.91 4.95
CA ALA A 552 40.95 3.52 3.62
C ALA A 552 40.75 2.49 2.50
N GLU A 553 41.32 1.29 2.62
CA GLU A 553 41.10 0.18 1.69
C GLU A 553 39.63 -0.26 1.68
N ASN A 554 39.03 -0.46 2.86
CA ASN A 554 37.60 -0.74 2.99
C ASN A 554 36.73 0.37 2.37
N GLU A 555 37.07 1.64 2.58
CA GLU A 555 36.37 2.76 1.91
C GLU A 555 36.49 2.66 0.38
N SER A 556 37.69 2.39 -0.15
CA SER A 556 37.93 2.27 -1.59
C SER A 556 37.08 1.16 -2.23
N GLU A 557 37.03 -0.01 -1.62
CA GLU A 557 36.20 -1.14 -2.09
C GLU A 557 34.70 -0.78 -2.13
N LEU A 558 34.23 -0.03 -1.14
CA LEU A 558 32.85 0.45 -1.10
C LEU A 558 32.59 1.48 -2.21
N ARG A 559 33.53 2.39 -2.49
CA ARG A 559 33.40 3.35 -3.59
C ARG A 559 33.33 2.64 -4.93
N ASP A 560 34.15 1.62 -5.14
CA ASP A 560 34.10 0.78 -6.36
C ASP A 560 32.78 0.04 -6.49
N THR A 561 32.31 -0.55 -5.40
CA THR A 561 31.05 -1.30 -5.39
C THR A 561 29.85 -0.40 -5.71
N TYR A 562 29.71 0.74 -5.02
CA TYR A 562 28.49 1.55 -5.06
C TYR A 562 28.60 2.74 -6.02
N ILE A 563 29.68 3.52 -5.97
CA ILE A 563 29.78 4.77 -6.74
C ILE A 563 30.11 4.48 -8.20
N HIS A 564 31.17 3.72 -8.47
CA HIS A 564 31.62 3.44 -9.85
C HIS A 564 30.54 2.70 -10.65
N ASN A 565 29.82 1.77 -10.02
CA ASN A 565 28.75 1.00 -10.64
C ASN A 565 27.37 1.70 -10.60
N ASN A 566 27.26 2.92 -10.06
CA ASN A 566 26.01 3.67 -9.95
C ASN A 566 24.90 2.91 -9.17
N VAL A 567 25.28 2.20 -8.11
CA VAL A 567 24.41 1.33 -7.32
C VAL A 567 23.93 2.05 -6.07
N SER A 568 22.62 2.27 -6.00
CA SER A 568 21.90 2.80 -4.84
C SER A 568 20.74 1.86 -4.49
N LYS A 569 20.13 2.04 -3.31
CA LYS A 569 18.96 1.24 -2.86
C LYS A 569 17.81 1.23 -3.87
N TYR A 570 17.62 2.33 -4.59
CA TYR A 570 16.64 2.45 -5.66
C TYR A 570 17.34 2.64 -7.01
N SER A 571 16.68 2.16 -8.08
CA SER A 571 17.19 2.29 -9.45
C SER A 571 17.49 3.76 -9.80
N GLN A 572 18.67 3.99 -10.34
CA GLN A 572 19.12 5.30 -10.82
C GLN A 572 18.98 5.40 -12.34
N LYS A 573 18.98 6.63 -12.86
CA LYS A 573 19.08 6.86 -14.30
C LYS A 573 20.43 6.35 -14.81
N ALA A 574 20.41 5.73 -15.99
CA ALA A 574 21.62 5.25 -16.66
C ALA A 574 22.45 6.40 -17.25
N GLU A 575 21.79 7.47 -17.68
CA GLU A 575 22.45 8.70 -18.11
C GLU A 575 23.20 9.32 -16.94
N ARG A 576 24.50 9.54 -17.14
CA ARG A 576 25.41 10.13 -16.15
C ARG A 576 25.60 11.60 -16.45
N ILE A 577 25.53 12.44 -15.42
CA ILE A 577 25.67 13.89 -15.53
C ILE A 577 26.83 14.35 -14.65
N ASN A 578 27.68 15.24 -15.18
CA ASN A 578 28.66 15.98 -14.39
C ASN A 578 28.24 17.44 -14.27
N TYR A 579 28.45 18.03 -13.11
CA TYR A 579 28.14 19.43 -12.82
C TYR A 579 29.44 20.19 -12.60
N GLU A 580 29.67 21.24 -13.40
CA GLU A 580 30.89 22.06 -13.37
C GLU A 580 30.73 23.35 -12.55
N ASP A 581 29.49 23.67 -12.14
CA ASP A 581 29.16 24.85 -11.36
C ASP A 581 29.15 24.58 -9.86
N ASP A 582 29.16 25.65 -9.07
CA ASP A 582 29.08 25.56 -7.61
C ASP A 582 27.67 25.22 -7.15
N TYR A 583 27.49 24.17 -6.36
CA TYR A 583 26.16 23.82 -5.84
C TYR A 583 26.18 23.07 -4.51
N VAL A 584 25.02 23.08 -3.85
CA VAL A 584 24.67 22.16 -2.76
C VAL A 584 23.52 21.26 -3.20
N PHE A 585 23.41 20.08 -2.58
CA PHE A 585 22.39 19.10 -2.92
C PHE A 585 21.45 18.85 -1.74
N VAL A 586 20.14 18.93 -1.98
CA VAL A 586 19.09 18.57 -1.01
C VAL A 586 18.37 17.31 -1.47
N ALA A 587 18.52 16.23 -0.72
CA ALA A 587 17.84 14.96 -0.94
C ALA A 587 16.58 14.88 -0.07
N LEU A 588 15.41 14.83 -0.70
CA LEU A 588 14.14 14.76 0.02
C LEU A 588 13.67 13.32 0.23
N GLN A 589 12.82 13.16 1.24
CA GLN A 589 12.18 11.88 1.61
C GLN A 589 10.65 11.98 1.58
N ILE A 590 9.97 10.86 1.81
CA ILE A 590 8.50 10.83 1.90
C ILE A 590 8.10 11.39 3.28
N PRO A 591 7.25 12.44 3.36
CA PRO A 591 6.88 13.04 4.65
C PRO A 591 6.14 12.11 5.60
N THR A 592 5.47 11.09 5.07
CA THR A 592 4.66 10.12 5.82
C THR A 592 5.37 8.79 6.05
N ASP A 593 6.67 8.71 5.74
CA ASP A 593 7.48 7.57 6.13
C ASP A 593 7.56 7.47 7.67
N THR A 594 7.69 6.26 8.20
CA THR A 594 7.80 6.07 9.65
C THR A 594 9.04 6.76 10.20
N VAL A 595 10.18 6.74 9.48
CA VAL A 595 11.41 7.40 9.94
C VAL A 595 11.33 8.92 9.78
N ALA A 596 10.41 9.45 8.97
CA ALA A 596 10.21 10.89 8.84
C ALA A 596 9.63 11.51 10.12
N ALA A 597 9.01 10.71 11.01
CA ALA A 597 8.58 11.15 12.33
C ALA A 597 9.76 11.56 13.25
N LEU A 598 10.99 11.18 12.89
CA LEU A 598 12.22 11.55 13.61
C LEU A 598 12.84 12.86 13.13
N ALA A 599 12.15 13.59 12.24
CA ALA A 599 12.58 14.89 11.75
C ALA A 599 12.46 15.96 12.85
N GLN A 600 13.53 16.74 13.01
CA GLN A 600 13.58 17.95 13.83
C GLN A 600 13.24 19.18 12.97
N ILE A 601 13.67 19.15 11.71
CA ILE A 601 13.29 20.09 10.67
C ILE A 601 12.74 19.27 9.50
N THR A 602 11.54 19.62 9.02
CA THR A 602 10.90 18.87 7.94
C THR A 602 11.62 19.09 6.61
N GLY A 603 11.45 18.17 5.65
CA GLY A 603 12.08 18.31 4.32
C GLY A 603 11.66 19.59 3.58
N VAL A 604 10.45 20.10 3.82
CA VAL A 604 9.94 21.36 3.26
C VAL A 604 10.64 22.57 3.89
N GLU A 605 10.82 22.58 5.21
CA GLU A 605 11.54 23.65 5.91
C GLU A 605 13.03 23.64 5.54
N LEU A 606 13.63 22.45 5.44
CA LEU A 606 15.02 22.26 5.03
C LEU A 606 15.29 22.87 3.65
N VAL A 607 14.50 22.50 2.63
CA VAL A 607 14.71 23.06 1.28
C VAL A 607 14.48 24.56 1.22
N ARG A 608 13.50 25.08 1.99
CA ARG A 608 13.25 26.54 2.06
C ARG A 608 14.42 27.29 2.70
N ALA A 609 14.93 26.81 3.83
CA ALA A 609 16.05 27.46 4.52
C ALA A 609 17.33 27.46 3.68
N VAL A 610 17.62 26.33 3.01
CA VAL A 610 18.79 26.24 2.10
C VAL A 610 18.61 27.15 0.88
N ALA A 611 17.44 27.14 0.25
CA ALA A 611 17.13 28.01 -0.89
C ALA A 611 17.18 29.51 -0.53
N GLU A 612 16.67 29.89 0.64
CA GLU A 612 16.72 31.26 1.16
C GLU A 612 18.17 31.72 1.37
N HIS A 613 19.02 30.86 1.96
CA HIS A 613 20.41 31.19 2.25
C HIS A 613 21.24 31.44 0.98
N TYR A 614 21.06 30.61 -0.06
CA TYR A 614 21.83 30.74 -1.30
C TYR A 614 21.18 31.66 -2.34
N ALA A 615 20.03 32.28 -2.03
CA ALA A 615 19.35 33.20 -2.92
C ALA A 615 20.28 34.36 -3.33
N GLY A 616 20.43 34.56 -4.65
CA GLY A 616 21.30 35.60 -5.22
C GLY A 616 22.80 35.30 -5.18
N SER A 617 23.22 34.15 -4.63
CA SER A 617 24.62 33.68 -4.69
C SER A 617 24.92 32.96 -6.01
N SER A 618 26.21 32.71 -6.29
CA SER A 618 26.63 31.85 -7.41
C SER A 618 26.40 30.36 -7.16
N THR A 619 26.15 29.95 -5.90
CA THR A 619 25.96 28.55 -5.52
C THR A 619 24.51 28.12 -5.76
N LYS A 620 24.32 27.09 -6.59
CA LYS A 620 22.99 26.54 -6.90
C LYS A 620 22.49 25.62 -5.80
N VAL A 621 21.17 25.52 -5.66
CA VAL A 621 20.50 24.55 -4.78
C VAL A 621 19.82 23.51 -5.64
N ARG A 622 20.42 22.33 -5.75
CA ARG A 622 19.86 21.21 -6.50
C ARG A 622 19.04 20.34 -5.58
N VAL A 623 17.84 19.98 -6.01
CA VAL A 623 16.90 19.24 -5.17
C VAL A 623 16.40 18.01 -5.92
N LYS A 624 16.49 16.86 -5.26
CA LYS A 624 15.90 15.61 -5.76
C LYS A 624 14.76 15.18 -4.85
N ARG A 625 13.56 15.12 -5.43
CA ARG A 625 12.37 14.57 -4.77
C ARG A 625 12.49 13.04 -4.69
N HIS A 626 12.08 12.46 -3.56
CA HIS A 626 11.99 11.01 -3.43
C HIS A 626 11.08 10.40 -4.52
N PRO A 627 11.47 9.30 -5.19
CA PRO A 627 10.73 8.74 -6.33
C PRO A 627 9.30 8.31 -5.99
N TYR A 628 9.06 7.89 -4.74
CA TYR A 628 7.75 7.45 -4.27
C TYR A 628 6.97 8.53 -3.47
N CYS A 629 7.44 9.77 -3.45
CA CYS A 629 6.74 10.85 -2.73
C CYS A 629 5.57 11.38 -3.55
N ASN A 630 4.34 11.21 -3.05
CA ASN A 630 3.10 11.73 -3.64
C ASN A 630 2.53 12.97 -2.90
N SER A 631 3.29 13.59 -1.99
CA SER A 631 2.81 14.76 -1.25
C SER A 631 2.59 15.97 -2.18
N MET A 632 1.43 16.60 -2.05
CA MET A 632 1.02 17.82 -2.77
C MET A 632 1.71 19.05 -2.20
N SER A 633 1.86 19.14 -0.88
CA SER A 633 2.56 20.22 -0.19
C SER A 633 4.05 20.28 -0.55
N VAL A 634 4.69 19.11 -0.68
CA VAL A 634 6.05 19.01 -1.23
C VAL A 634 6.07 19.46 -2.68
N GLN A 635 5.17 18.96 -3.53
CA GLN A 635 5.07 19.36 -4.94
C GLN A 635 4.97 20.90 -5.08
N LYS A 636 3.97 21.50 -4.42
CA LYS A 636 3.70 22.93 -4.46
C LYS A 636 4.89 23.77 -3.98
N THR A 637 5.58 23.31 -2.94
CA THR A 637 6.79 24.00 -2.45
C THR A 637 7.89 23.97 -3.50
N LEU A 638 8.16 22.81 -4.08
CA LEU A 638 9.22 22.64 -5.08
C LEU A 638 8.94 23.44 -6.36
N GLU A 639 7.71 23.38 -6.88
CA GLU A 639 7.30 24.17 -8.04
C GLU A 639 7.43 25.67 -7.77
N SER A 640 6.99 26.15 -6.60
CA SER A 640 7.09 27.56 -6.22
C SER A 640 8.55 28.04 -6.13
N LEU A 641 9.44 27.24 -5.53
CA LEU A 641 10.86 27.58 -5.41
C LEU A 641 11.58 27.52 -6.76
N CYS A 642 11.22 26.54 -7.60
CA CYS A 642 11.78 26.39 -8.94
C CYS A 642 11.35 27.55 -9.84
N ALA A 643 10.07 27.96 -9.82
CA ALA A 643 9.56 29.10 -10.56
C ALA A 643 10.18 30.43 -10.13
N ALA A 644 10.56 30.56 -8.85
CA ALA A 644 11.31 31.70 -8.33
C ALA A 644 12.81 31.66 -8.68
N GLY A 645 13.30 30.61 -9.34
CA GLY A 645 14.71 30.42 -9.65
C GLY A 645 15.59 30.14 -8.42
N SER A 646 15.00 29.81 -7.28
CA SER A 646 15.72 29.58 -6.02
C SER A 646 16.29 28.16 -5.90
N ILE A 647 15.76 27.21 -6.68
CA ILE A 647 16.24 25.82 -6.74
C ILE A 647 16.23 25.30 -8.18
N GLU A 648 16.99 24.23 -8.42
CA GLU A 648 16.94 23.40 -9.63
C GLU A 648 16.46 21.99 -9.26
N LEU A 649 15.33 21.56 -9.82
CA LEU A 649 14.85 20.19 -9.65
C LEU A 649 15.62 19.25 -10.57
N SER A 650 16.14 18.15 -10.02
CA SER A 650 16.85 17.14 -10.78
C SER A 650 16.37 15.73 -10.43
N ASP A 651 16.30 14.88 -11.46
CA ASP A 651 16.05 13.45 -11.35
C ASP A 651 17.26 12.61 -11.80
N ALA A 652 18.43 13.24 -11.97
CA ALA A 652 19.72 12.61 -12.25
C ALA A 652 20.09 11.58 -11.17
N SER A 653 21.11 10.75 -11.42
CA SER A 653 21.59 9.80 -10.40
C SER A 653 21.93 10.52 -9.09
N VAL A 654 21.61 9.90 -7.94
CA VAL A 654 22.04 10.43 -6.64
C VAL A 654 23.56 10.54 -6.56
N HIS A 655 24.31 9.60 -7.14
CA HIS A 655 25.77 9.66 -7.12
C HIS A 655 26.31 10.85 -7.92
N ASP A 656 25.66 11.22 -9.03
CA ASP A 656 26.04 12.38 -9.84
C ASP A 656 25.74 13.70 -9.11
N LEU A 657 24.60 13.75 -8.42
CA LEU A 657 24.19 14.90 -7.60
C LEU A 657 25.04 15.06 -6.33
N ILE A 658 25.65 13.99 -5.84
CA ILE A 658 26.55 14.03 -4.68
C ILE A 658 27.98 14.38 -5.13
N ALA A 659 28.44 13.80 -6.24
CA ALA A 659 29.85 13.76 -6.63
C ALA A 659 30.52 15.14 -6.69
N GLY A 660 29.78 16.21 -7.05
CA GLY A 660 30.30 17.58 -7.12
C GLY A 660 29.77 18.53 -6.03
N ALA A 661 28.89 18.08 -5.13
CA ALA A 661 28.24 18.97 -4.18
C ALA A 661 29.21 19.51 -3.11
N LYS A 662 29.07 20.79 -2.75
CA LYS A 662 29.79 21.38 -1.60
C LYS A 662 29.37 20.77 -0.27
N ALA A 663 28.08 20.43 -0.17
CA ALA A 663 27.49 19.72 0.95
C ALA A 663 26.16 19.06 0.53
N VAL A 664 25.77 18.02 1.26
CA VAL A 664 24.51 17.31 1.07
C VAL A 664 23.62 17.51 2.29
N PHE A 665 22.39 17.94 2.04
CA PHE A 665 21.35 18.16 3.04
C PHE A 665 20.27 17.09 2.89
N THR A 666 19.91 16.48 4.00
CA THR A 666 18.84 15.48 4.05
C THR A 666 18.20 15.50 5.43
N VAL A 667 16.98 14.96 5.56
CA VAL A 667 16.41 14.75 6.88
C VAL A 667 17.06 13.52 7.50
N ASN A 668 16.73 12.32 7.01
CA ASN A 668 17.38 11.06 7.38
C ASN A 668 17.38 10.02 6.23
N SER A 669 17.41 10.50 4.99
CA SER A 669 17.52 9.64 3.81
C SER A 669 18.86 8.93 3.75
N GLY A 670 18.87 7.66 3.34
CA GLY A 670 20.08 6.87 3.09
C GLY A 670 21.08 7.51 2.12
N VAL A 671 20.65 8.48 1.32
CA VAL A 671 21.51 9.35 0.50
C VAL A 671 22.57 10.07 1.34
N GLY A 672 22.33 10.31 2.64
CA GLY A 672 23.34 10.84 3.55
C GLY A 672 24.52 9.88 3.76
N LEU A 673 24.27 8.58 3.93
CA LEU A 673 25.36 7.59 4.01
C LEU A 673 26.12 7.49 2.67
N GLU A 674 25.40 7.53 1.55
CA GLU A 674 26.03 7.58 0.22
C GLU A 674 26.89 8.84 0.04
N ALA A 675 26.47 9.98 0.59
CA ALA A 675 27.24 11.22 0.55
C ALA A 675 28.51 11.18 1.40
N LEU A 676 28.47 10.53 2.56
CA LEU A 676 29.68 10.26 3.34
C LEU A 676 30.65 9.37 2.56
N LEU A 677 30.17 8.34 1.88
CA LEU A 677 31.00 7.47 1.02
C LEU A 677 31.64 8.23 -0.17
N HIS A 678 30.99 9.29 -0.66
CA HIS A 678 31.57 10.19 -1.66
C HIS A 678 32.60 11.18 -1.11
N GLY A 679 32.78 11.25 0.22
CA GLY A 679 33.66 12.21 0.87
C GLY A 679 33.05 13.61 0.97
N ARG A 680 31.71 13.72 1.04
CA ARG A 680 31.00 15.00 1.09
C ARG A 680 30.50 15.31 2.50
N PRO A 681 30.58 16.58 2.98
CA PRO A 681 29.94 16.97 4.22
C PRO A 681 28.43 16.73 4.16
N VAL A 682 27.89 16.14 5.22
CA VAL A 682 26.46 15.81 5.32
C VAL A 682 25.83 16.55 6.48
N ILE A 683 24.73 17.24 6.20
CA ILE A 683 23.90 17.89 7.20
C ILE A 683 22.59 17.11 7.27
N VAL A 684 22.29 16.59 8.46
CA VAL A 684 21.06 15.84 8.72
C VAL A 684 20.13 16.65 9.61
N THR A 685 18.83 16.51 9.41
CA THR A 685 17.81 17.16 10.27
C THR A 685 16.85 16.17 10.92
N GLY A 686 17.20 14.89 10.92
CA GLY A 686 16.51 13.84 11.66
C GLY A 686 17.47 12.72 12.04
N GLU A 687 17.02 11.86 12.97
CA GLU A 687 17.83 10.73 13.45
C GLU A 687 18.12 9.75 12.31
N CYS A 688 19.37 9.29 12.21
CA CYS A 688 19.85 8.35 11.20
C CYS A 688 20.97 7.45 11.76
N ASP A 689 21.15 6.28 11.17
CA ASP A 689 22.16 5.27 11.59
C ASP A 689 23.59 5.59 11.14
N TYR A 690 23.80 6.75 10.53
CA TYR A 690 25.11 7.25 10.11
C TYR A 690 25.47 8.59 10.79
N SER A 691 24.74 8.95 11.85
CA SER A 691 24.87 10.23 12.58
C SER A 691 26.28 10.47 13.16
N TYR A 692 27.06 9.41 13.40
CA TYR A 692 28.42 9.51 13.95
C TYR A 692 29.38 10.37 13.12
N ALA A 693 29.24 10.35 11.79
CA ALA A 693 30.16 11.01 10.86
C ALA A 693 29.56 12.23 10.13
N VAL A 694 28.36 12.68 10.52
CA VAL A 694 27.73 13.85 9.87
C VAL A 694 28.44 15.15 10.27
N ALA A 695 28.49 16.11 9.35
CA ALA A 695 29.13 17.40 9.57
C ALA A 695 28.33 18.27 10.56
N ALA A 696 27.00 18.19 10.52
CA ALA A 696 26.12 18.90 11.45
C ALA A 696 24.77 18.20 11.59
N TYR A 697 24.16 18.35 12.77
CA TYR A 697 22.78 17.91 13.05
C TYR A 697 21.99 19.04 13.73
N PRO A 698 21.60 20.09 12.99
CA PRO A 698 20.75 21.15 13.52
C PRO A 698 19.36 20.61 13.87
N ARG A 699 18.88 21.00 15.05
CA ARG A 699 17.57 20.63 15.60
C ARG A 699 16.52 21.71 15.34
N THR A 700 16.93 22.93 14.99
CA THR A 700 16.05 24.06 14.70
C THR A 700 16.46 24.78 13.42
N VAL A 701 15.52 25.52 12.80
CA VAL A 701 15.80 26.31 11.60
C VAL A 701 16.89 27.36 11.87
N ASP A 702 16.96 27.92 13.08
CA ASP A 702 17.99 28.90 13.44
C ASP A 702 19.37 28.24 13.56
N GLU A 703 19.47 27.05 14.15
CA GLU A 703 20.71 26.25 14.13
C GLU A 703 21.13 25.89 12.70
N LEU A 704 20.19 25.54 11.84
CA LEU A 704 20.46 25.28 10.43
C LEU A 704 21.01 26.53 9.74
N LYS A 705 20.42 27.71 9.96
CA LYS A 705 20.92 28.99 9.43
C LYS A 705 22.32 29.31 9.96
N ALA A 706 22.60 29.02 11.22
CA ALA A 706 23.95 29.15 11.78
C ALA A 706 24.95 28.20 11.10
N CYS A 707 24.58 26.94 10.88
CA CYS A 707 25.40 25.96 10.17
C CYS A 707 25.70 26.40 8.73
N LEU A 708 24.69 26.88 8.00
CA LEU A 708 24.83 27.37 6.62
C LEU A 708 25.79 28.56 6.51
N SER A 709 25.90 29.36 7.58
CA SER A 709 26.81 30.53 7.62
C SER A 709 28.26 30.16 7.94
N GLY A 710 28.52 28.92 8.36
CA GLY A 710 29.85 28.40 8.68
C GLY A 710 30.43 27.52 7.56
N PRO A 711 31.71 27.11 7.68
CA PRO A 711 32.29 26.14 6.77
C PRO A 711 31.71 24.73 6.99
N PHE A 712 31.44 24.01 5.91
CA PHE A 712 31.12 22.58 5.98
C PHE A 712 32.40 21.76 6.06
N VAL A 713 32.56 20.99 7.15
CA VAL A 713 33.74 20.14 7.38
C VAL A 713 33.35 18.68 7.20
N PHE A 714 34.07 17.99 6.32
CA PHE A 714 33.99 16.54 6.19
C PHE A 714 35.00 15.88 7.12
N ASP A 715 34.56 14.97 7.97
CA ASP A 715 35.41 14.22 8.89
C ASP A 715 35.77 12.85 8.26
N GLN A 716 36.94 12.80 7.63
CA GLN A 716 37.42 11.59 6.95
C GLN A 716 37.65 10.44 7.93
N GLU A 717 38.24 10.71 9.11
CA GLU A 717 38.56 9.69 10.10
C GLU A 717 37.28 9.02 10.62
N ARG A 718 36.30 9.82 11.07
CA ARG A 718 35.02 9.28 11.54
C ARG A 718 34.25 8.57 10.45
N THR A 719 34.30 9.08 9.22
CA THR A 719 33.64 8.44 8.08
C THR A 719 34.22 7.05 7.83
N GLN A 720 35.55 6.92 7.81
CA GLN A 720 36.23 5.65 7.60
C GLN A 720 35.93 4.64 8.71
N LYS A 721 35.95 5.07 9.98
CA LYS A 721 35.55 4.25 11.13
C LYS A 721 34.10 3.77 11.02
N LEU A 722 33.18 4.67 10.68
CA LEU A 722 31.77 4.37 10.48
C LEU A 722 31.60 3.34 9.36
N LEU A 723 32.13 3.60 8.17
CA LEU A 723 31.96 2.74 7.00
C LEU A 723 32.48 1.33 7.26
N HIS A 724 33.64 1.21 7.91
CA HIS A 724 34.18 -0.08 8.31
C HIS A 724 33.24 -0.82 9.28
N TYR A 725 32.81 -0.16 10.37
CA TYR A 725 31.85 -0.76 11.31
C TYR A 725 30.52 -1.12 10.63
N TYR A 726 30.05 -0.25 9.74
CA TYR A 726 28.76 -0.38 9.07
C TYR A 726 28.67 -1.66 8.26
N VAL A 727 29.74 -2.04 7.56
CA VAL A 727 29.76 -3.22 6.67
C VAL A 727 30.38 -4.47 7.28
N ASN A 728 31.11 -4.36 8.39
CA ASN A 728 31.74 -5.52 9.05
C ASN A 728 31.06 -5.93 10.37
N SER A 729 30.16 -5.12 10.92
CA SER A 729 29.54 -5.40 12.23
C SER A 729 28.06 -5.07 12.30
N TYR A 730 27.62 -3.95 11.72
CA TYR A 730 26.22 -3.51 11.77
C TYR A 730 25.35 -4.16 10.69
N SER A 731 25.84 -4.24 9.45
CA SER A 731 25.14 -4.81 8.31
C SER A 731 25.96 -5.87 7.59
N MET A 732 25.30 -6.86 7.01
CA MET A 732 25.92 -7.92 6.21
C MET A 732 25.26 -8.01 4.83
N ALA A 733 26.02 -8.43 3.82
CA ALA A 733 25.46 -8.74 2.51
C ALA A 733 24.50 -9.93 2.62
N ALA A 734 23.40 -9.90 1.88
CA ALA A 734 22.36 -10.93 1.96
C ALA A 734 22.87 -12.33 1.64
N ASN A 735 23.86 -12.42 0.75
CA ASN A 735 24.49 -13.66 0.31
C ASN A 735 25.73 -14.07 1.12
N ASP A 736 26.16 -13.29 2.12
CA ASP A 736 27.30 -13.62 2.98
C ASP A 736 26.84 -14.47 4.17
N GLU A 737 26.64 -15.76 3.89
CA GLU A 737 26.19 -16.75 4.88
C GLU A 737 27.11 -16.79 6.11
N VAL A 738 28.43 -16.72 5.90
CA VAL A 738 29.43 -16.82 6.98
C VAL A 738 29.32 -15.63 7.93
N ALA A 739 29.24 -14.40 7.41
CA ALA A 739 29.09 -13.21 8.25
C ALA A 739 27.76 -13.23 9.03
N ILE A 740 26.66 -13.63 8.39
CA ILE A 740 25.35 -13.77 9.02
C ILE A 740 25.39 -14.78 10.17
N HIS A 741 25.97 -15.95 9.93
CA HIS A 741 26.06 -17.04 10.91
C HIS A 741 26.95 -16.65 12.09
N ASN A 742 28.10 -16.02 11.84
CA ASN A 742 28.98 -15.53 12.89
C ASN A 742 28.29 -14.50 13.78
N ARG A 743 27.55 -13.55 13.20
CA ARG A 743 26.78 -12.56 13.96
C ARG A 743 25.73 -13.21 14.87
N LEU A 744 25.00 -14.20 14.34
CA LEU A 744 24.01 -14.96 15.11
C LEU A 744 24.68 -15.82 16.20
N ALA A 745 25.83 -16.41 15.93
CA ALA A 745 26.60 -17.17 16.91
C ALA A 745 26.98 -16.30 18.12
N THR A 746 27.52 -15.11 17.87
CA THR A 746 27.87 -14.14 18.93
C THR A 746 26.66 -13.64 19.69
N TRP A 747 25.51 -13.50 19.05
CA TRP A 747 24.28 -13.08 19.73
C TRP A 747 23.69 -14.16 20.66
N LEU A 748 23.87 -15.43 20.29
CA LEU A 748 23.35 -16.56 21.07
C LEU A 748 24.22 -16.95 22.27
N THR A 749 25.50 -16.56 22.28
CA THR A 749 26.42 -16.69 23.42
C THR A 749 26.21 -15.57 24.41
#